data_AF-A0A024U5U2-F1
#
_entry.id   AF-A0A024U5U2-F1
#
_cell.length_a   1.000
_cell.length_b   1.000
_cell.length_c   1.000
_cell.angle_alpha   90.00
_cell.angle_beta   90.00
_cell.angle_gamma   90.00
#
_symmetry.space_group_name_H-M   'P 1'
#
loop_
_entity.id
_entity.type
_entity.pdbx_description
1 polymer ?
#
loop_
_entity_poly.entity_id
_entity_poly.type
_entity_poly.pdbx_seq_one_letter_code
_entity_poly.pdbx_strand_id
1 'polypeptide(L)'
;MRSLLLGVAVLVGQLFGTDGVLTADDIVLSCTPLAKTPVTLPSVGYCGIDMLLGMEIKVALDITSIDNVDTKCTLNNIPLTNVSLVQKDSKWKVRLGYTIQLSDPDSDAGVTEVKCTVARTNETLTSLVETLPITIYAYLPEIDSFEIVPPVSNPALSTRSPSKNKTNLNPSIVALGIGTTVDFTVSVKSKHDVSGSCLLQPQNQVVSIASSRGQYVVRAGDPYIGVDSMTYSCNLTDVAGNAAHSEGKVMSRSVVLDGTLPVLDSVFMVFSSETPAKIGSMVTLTLKAQNATSGYTGNCSVNGVGPLELVEQADDKKGLYLVQYHVGSGDHDVGVNQTLPVECKLANVAKNSYYYTTALSLNFAIDANRPQIVSTKLLFSSDDPAQEESVIEIQIVSSHEPKPLVVHKESCSINNVSVARSFTRSSADTYLLTYVVGKGQAMWKPGKLPIYCVLQDQGGNTVVVNQFTDDNTLFAREMKPHEFDPTKDFGAYLPDKMVLLSFLIVAVASHTISNFCPFVGLPRITGYLATGIIAGPFVLKLITTDEIGQMRFVDELALAYIGLAAGAKLHWVEMRRKIKSILSVTLWLTLFEYVIGTLTIIVLANYLVFLQATTTMECYAIAMLAGCMMIARSPSSALAVIEETGSQGHFTTFIFSVTVLCDIVVIVLFNINSMITEAFLSDKSISFQSVMELVAQMVISVAVGILSGKFMSYVILWRTPRISRRSRMHKLLQFSKQLVILMFGFSLFVLGHLCHPWLESLMCCMVAGATLYNWNHGSNREELNLLLKSMADFVYVGFFTLTGASLELDILLKAMAVSVLLCLTRVFAIFLGSYIGGALAHENSMHNRVSWMAYITQAGVTLGLAKKIQLLYPGWGSYLATMIVSVVICNQLIGPPLLRMVLRYVGDCREKENGKVDGLRALILGDDERLVVVNSAKRRMKNCGWEPFSFCMNMKDVQDPIEMNVQIREAMKEHEPLDVVVVMMSSDVFNYRVIRNVAQICTKLKRVKILRIVVNVVGDAASSEDEDWASRFANMPFNEENGDAIDVVVVDRNEATDMLIELAACGKLINQKEVLSPRADDTDMTEETSVIKVSLSSKMRQMLWV
;
A
#
# COMPACT_ATOMS: atom_id res chain seq x y z
N MET A 1 30.52 -5.41 -79.30
CA MET A 1 31.61 -5.93 -80.18
C MET A 1 31.04 -6.45 -81.51
N ARG A 2 30.30 -5.61 -82.25
CA ARG A 2 29.82 -5.88 -83.63
C ARG A 2 29.61 -4.60 -84.44
N SER A 3 30.25 -3.49 -84.04
CA SER A 3 30.49 -2.31 -84.88
C SER A 3 31.88 -2.34 -85.53
N LEU A 4 32.55 -3.51 -85.54
CA LEU A 4 33.92 -3.70 -86.04
C LEU A 4 34.03 -4.77 -87.15
N LEU A 5 32.91 -5.23 -87.70
CA LEU A 5 32.87 -6.33 -88.69
C LEU A 5 32.09 -6.00 -89.98
N LEU A 6 31.59 -4.77 -90.15
CA LEU A 6 30.91 -4.35 -91.38
C LEU A 6 31.82 -3.60 -92.37
N GLY A 7 33.09 -3.34 -92.02
CA GLY A 7 34.01 -2.52 -92.83
C GLY A 7 34.95 -3.27 -93.77
N VAL A 8 34.92 -4.61 -93.82
CA VAL A 8 35.94 -5.42 -94.53
C VAL A 8 35.37 -6.25 -95.70
N ALA A 9 34.05 -6.22 -95.96
CA ALA A 9 33.44 -7.00 -97.04
C ALA A 9 33.32 -6.26 -98.38
N VAL A 10 33.73 -4.99 -98.48
CA VAL A 10 33.57 -4.16 -99.70
C VAL A 10 34.85 -4.14 -100.57
N LEU A 11 35.91 -4.87 -100.21
CA LEU A 11 37.21 -4.79 -100.91
C LEU A 11 37.73 -6.07 -101.59
N VAL A 12 36.91 -7.12 -101.77
CA VAL A 12 37.37 -8.40 -102.38
C VAL A 12 36.51 -8.87 -103.56
N GLY A 13 35.78 -7.96 -104.20
CA GLY A 13 34.92 -8.28 -105.37
C GLY A 13 35.49 -7.89 -106.75
N GLN A 14 36.71 -7.37 -106.82
CA GLN A 14 37.35 -6.97 -108.09
C GLN A 14 38.56 -7.85 -108.40
N LEU A 15 38.32 -9.11 -108.77
CA LEU A 15 39.23 -9.98 -109.52
C LEU A 15 38.37 -11.13 -110.06
N PHE A 16 38.59 -11.51 -111.32
CA PHE A 16 37.90 -12.52 -112.15
C PHE A 16 36.76 -11.99 -113.03
N GLY A 17 37.06 -12.00 -114.34
CA GLY A 17 36.16 -11.62 -115.41
C GLY A 17 35.23 -12.75 -115.84
N THR A 18 34.02 -12.32 -116.23
CA THR A 18 33.20 -12.76 -117.37
C THR A 18 33.04 -14.27 -117.62
N ASP A 19 31.99 -14.84 -117.04
CA ASP A 19 30.99 -15.63 -117.78
C ASP A 19 29.63 -14.93 -117.55
N GLY A 20 28.87 -14.70 -118.62
CA GLY A 20 27.68 -13.83 -118.61
C GLY A 20 26.56 -14.32 -117.69
N VAL A 21 26.34 -13.62 -116.56
CA VAL A 21 25.23 -13.84 -115.62
C VAL A 21 23.99 -13.08 -116.12
N LEU A 22 22.85 -13.76 -116.27
CA LEU A 22 21.54 -13.19 -116.64
C LEU A 22 21.04 -12.26 -115.52
N THR A 23 20.35 -11.17 -115.89
CA THR A 23 19.82 -10.17 -114.94
C THR A 23 18.36 -10.46 -114.60
N ALA A 24 17.87 -10.03 -113.42
CA ALA A 24 16.49 -10.30 -112.95
C ALA A 24 15.36 -9.86 -113.91
N ASP A 25 15.63 -8.93 -114.84
CA ASP A 25 14.71 -8.52 -115.92
C ASP A 25 14.55 -9.59 -117.03
N ASP A 26 15.36 -10.65 -117.00
CA ASP A 26 15.29 -11.77 -117.96
C ASP A 26 14.27 -12.86 -117.55
N ILE A 27 13.65 -12.75 -116.37
CA ILE A 27 12.64 -13.69 -115.84
C ILE A 27 11.31 -12.96 -115.59
N VAL A 28 10.27 -13.31 -116.35
CA VAL A 28 8.91 -12.79 -116.11
C VAL A 28 8.11 -13.84 -115.36
N LEU A 29 7.59 -13.48 -114.19
CA LEU A 29 6.75 -14.32 -113.34
C LEU A 29 5.33 -13.77 -113.26
N SER A 30 4.35 -14.66 -113.35
CA SER A 30 2.95 -14.35 -113.10
C SER A 30 2.31 -15.50 -112.32
N CYS A 31 1.61 -15.18 -111.24
CA CYS A 31 0.79 -16.16 -110.53
C CYS A 31 -0.68 -15.77 -110.70
N THR A 32 -1.46 -16.64 -111.35
CA THR A 32 -2.88 -16.38 -111.64
C THR A 32 -3.76 -17.54 -111.15
N PRO A 33 -4.86 -17.29 -110.43
CA PRO A 33 -5.73 -18.36 -109.95
C PRO A 33 -6.40 -19.10 -111.11
N LEU A 34 -6.47 -20.43 -111.06
CA LEU A 34 -7.18 -21.25 -112.07
C LEU A 34 -8.70 -21.38 -111.82
N ALA A 35 -9.16 -21.08 -110.60
CA ALA A 35 -10.55 -21.28 -110.21
C ALA A 35 -11.50 -20.17 -110.70
N LYS A 36 -12.75 -20.55 -111.03
CA LYS A 36 -13.86 -19.62 -111.41
C LYS A 36 -14.53 -18.94 -110.20
N THR A 37 -14.16 -19.30 -108.98
CA THR A 37 -14.66 -18.68 -107.75
C THR A 37 -13.81 -17.44 -107.41
N PRO A 38 -14.38 -16.39 -106.79
CA PRO A 38 -13.62 -15.22 -106.38
C PRO A 38 -12.67 -15.60 -105.25
N VAL A 39 -11.43 -15.94 -105.60
CA VAL A 39 -10.32 -16.14 -104.67
C VAL A 39 -9.68 -14.77 -104.41
N THR A 40 -9.33 -14.47 -103.16
CA THR A 40 -8.55 -13.29 -102.82
C THR A 40 -7.24 -13.31 -103.58
N LEU A 41 -6.94 -12.24 -104.35
CA LEU A 41 -5.69 -12.19 -105.10
C LEU A 41 -4.50 -12.29 -104.12
N PRO A 42 -3.49 -13.11 -104.44
CA PRO A 42 -2.27 -13.18 -103.63
C PRO A 42 -1.62 -11.80 -103.58
N SER A 43 -0.94 -11.52 -102.48
CA SER A 43 -0.04 -10.37 -102.41
C SER A 43 1.11 -10.53 -103.43
N VAL A 44 1.66 -9.42 -103.92
CA VAL A 44 2.70 -9.42 -104.96
C VAL A 44 3.91 -10.20 -104.48
N GLY A 45 4.38 -11.18 -105.27
CA GLY A 45 5.51 -12.05 -104.92
C GLY A 45 5.13 -13.37 -104.25
N TYR A 46 3.84 -13.69 -104.13
CA TYR A 46 3.34 -14.95 -103.56
C TYR A 46 2.50 -15.73 -104.57
N CYS A 47 2.53 -17.06 -104.46
CA CYS A 47 1.68 -17.96 -105.24
C CYS A 47 1.12 -19.07 -104.35
N GLY A 48 -0.21 -19.21 -104.36
CA GLY A 48 -0.95 -20.18 -103.56
C GLY A 48 -1.33 -21.45 -104.33
N ILE A 49 -2.04 -22.35 -103.65
CA ILE A 49 -2.57 -23.60 -104.21
C ILE A 49 -3.59 -23.30 -105.33
N ASP A 50 -3.65 -24.16 -106.35
CA ASP A 50 -4.55 -24.01 -107.52
C ASP A 50 -4.33 -22.71 -108.30
N MET A 51 -3.15 -22.10 -108.13
CA MET A 51 -2.70 -20.98 -108.95
C MET A 51 -1.68 -21.45 -109.98
N LEU A 52 -1.79 -20.89 -111.19
CA LEU A 52 -0.87 -21.14 -112.29
C LEU A 52 0.32 -20.19 -112.13
N LEU A 53 1.47 -20.75 -111.76
CA LEU A 53 2.76 -20.09 -111.85
C LEU A 53 3.23 -20.14 -113.32
N GLY A 54 2.99 -19.05 -114.03
CA GLY A 54 3.50 -18.80 -115.37
C GLY A 54 4.88 -18.17 -115.32
N MET A 55 5.81 -18.70 -116.12
CA MET A 55 7.19 -18.23 -116.17
C MET A 55 7.72 -18.16 -117.60
N GLU A 56 8.46 -17.10 -117.91
CA GLU A 56 9.26 -17.00 -119.13
C GLU A 56 10.71 -16.70 -118.79
N ILE A 57 11.63 -17.60 -119.17
CA ILE A 57 13.06 -17.47 -118.91
C ILE A 57 13.81 -17.43 -120.24
N LYS A 58 14.71 -16.45 -120.40
CA LYS A 58 15.54 -16.32 -121.60
C LYS A 58 16.71 -17.31 -121.61
N VAL A 59 16.97 -17.94 -122.76
CA VAL A 59 18.01 -18.94 -122.94
C VAL A 59 18.87 -18.60 -124.16
N ALA A 60 20.19 -18.65 -124.02
CA ALA A 60 21.13 -18.47 -125.13
C ALA A 60 21.28 -19.79 -125.90
N LEU A 61 20.87 -19.82 -127.17
CA LEU A 61 20.88 -20.99 -128.04
C LEU A 61 21.27 -20.58 -129.47
N ASP A 62 22.36 -21.14 -129.99
CA ASP A 62 22.86 -20.91 -131.35
C ASP A 62 22.30 -21.95 -132.33
N ILE A 63 20.97 -21.96 -132.52
CA ILE A 63 20.29 -22.81 -133.51
C ILE A 63 19.31 -22.00 -134.36
N THR A 64 19.21 -22.37 -135.64
CA THR A 64 18.35 -21.72 -136.65
C THR A 64 17.06 -22.50 -136.98
N SER A 65 16.91 -23.76 -136.53
CA SER A 65 15.64 -24.53 -136.61
C SER A 65 15.42 -25.42 -135.37
N ILE A 66 14.16 -25.65 -134.99
CA ILE A 66 13.72 -26.41 -133.78
C ILE A 66 13.65 -27.93 -134.03
N ASP A 67 13.84 -28.40 -135.26
CA ASP A 67 13.60 -29.81 -135.59
C ASP A 67 14.47 -30.73 -134.71
N ASN A 68 13.81 -31.67 -134.00
CA ASN A 68 14.37 -32.63 -133.05
C ASN A 68 14.97 -32.08 -131.74
N VAL A 69 14.50 -30.93 -131.23
CA VAL A 69 14.89 -30.37 -129.92
C VAL A 69 13.85 -30.71 -128.84
N ASP A 70 14.31 -31.29 -127.71
CA ASP A 70 13.50 -31.59 -126.53
C ASP A 70 13.92 -30.70 -125.35
N THR A 71 12.95 -30.17 -124.61
CA THR A 71 13.18 -29.29 -123.44
C THR A 71 12.54 -29.87 -122.20
N LYS A 72 13.37 -30.22 -121.22
CA LYS A 72 12.93 -30.74 -119.92
C LYS A 72 13.29 -29.77 -118.82
N CYS A 73 12.30 -29.36 -118.05
CA CYS A 73 12.51 -28.50 -116.88
C CYS A 73 11.98 -29.14 -115.61
N THR A 74 12.59 -28.79 -114.48
CA THR A 74 12.12 -29.13 -113.14
C THR A 74 12.04 -27.88 -112.27
N LEU A 75 11.00 -27.75 -111.44
CA LEU A 75 10.86 -26.73 -110.39
C LEU A 75 11.07 -27.41 -109.04
N ASN A 76 12.09 -27.05 -108.26
CA ASN A 76 12.44 -27.71 -107.00
C ASN A 76 12.49 -29.26 -107.13
N ASN A 77 13.10 -29.75 -108.22
CA ASN A 77 13.14 -31.17 -108.64
C ASN A 77 11.80 -31.81 -109.08
N ILE A 78 10.70 -31.06 -109.12
CA ILE A 78 9.42 -31.53 -109.67
C ILE A 78 9.43 -31.37 -111.19
N PRO A 79 9.23 -32.42 -111.99
CA PRO A 79 9.24 -32.34 -113.44
C PRO A 79 8.07 -31.53 -113.99
N LEU A 80 8.37 -30.54 -114.82
CA LEU A 80 7.39 -29.68 -115.47
C LEU A 80 6.92 -30.31 -116.79
N THR A 81 5.62 -30.46 -116.96
CA THR A 81 5.01 -31.09 -118.14
C THR A 81 4.68 -30.11 -119.27
N ASN A 82 4.39 -28.84 -118.93
CA ASN A 82 4.08 -27.78 -119.89
C ASN A 82 5.29 -26.86 -120.11
N VAL A 83 6.32 -27.40 -120.78
CA VAL A 83 7.53 -26.66 -121.15
C VAL A 83 7.55 -26.51 -122.67
N SER A 84 7.75 -25.28 -123.13
CA SER A 84 7.90 -24.99 -124.57
C SER A 84 9.04 -24.01 -124.81
N LEU A 85 9.86 -24.29 -125.81
CA LEU A 85 10.87 -23.37 -126.31
C LEU A 85 10.25 -22.48 -127.38
N VAL A 86 10.22 -21.17 -127.13
CA VAL A 86 9.59 -20.18 -128.03
C VAL A 86 10.63 -19.13 -128.40
N GLN A 87 10.76 -18.82 -129.70
CA GLN A 87 11.56 -17.69 -130.15
C GLN A 87 10.70 -16.44 -130.19
N LYS A 88 11.12 -15.39 -129.48
CA LYS A 88 10.45 -14.09 -129.49
C LYS A 88 11.52 -13.01 -129.53
N ASP A 89 11.39 -12.05 -130.44
CA ASP A 89 12.34 -10.94 -130.63
C ASP A 89 13.79 -11.41 -130.89
N SER A 90 13.95 -12.42 -131.75
CA SER A 90 15.23 -13.04 -132.12
C SER A 90 16.01 -13.69 -130.95
N LYS A 91 15.37 -13.87 -129.79
CA LYS A 91 15.94 -14.55 -128.61
C LYS A 91 15.11 -15.77 -128.26
N TRP A 92 15.76 -16.84 -127.83
CA TRP A 92 15.08 -18.04 -127.37
C TRP A 92 14.64 -17.87 -125.92
N LYS A 93 13.39 -18.23 -125.61
CA LYS A 93 12.85 -18.25 -124.26
C LYS A 93 12.20 -19.59 -123.99
N VAL A 94 12.35 -20.10 -122.77
CA VAL A 94 11.58 -21.24 -122.29
C VAL A 94 10.38 -20.68 -121.54
N ARG A 95 9.19 -21.01 -122.03
CA ARG A 95 7.93 -20.73 -121.33
C ARG A 95 7.50 -21.99 -120.59
N LEU A 96 7.25 -21.82 -119.30
CA LEU A 96 6.78 -22.87 -118.40
C LEU A 96 5.50 -22.39 -117.69
N GLY A 97 4.60 -23.33 -117.45
CA GLY A 97 3.47 -23.14 -116.56
C GLY A 97 3.38 -24.31 -115.59
N TYR A 98 3.28 -24.02 -114.30
CA TYR A 98 3.07 -25.02 -113.26
C TYR A 98 1.91 -24.62 -112.36
N THR A 99 0.97 -25.52 -112.15
CA THR A 99 -0.10 -25.31 -111.17
C THR A 99 0.39 -25.80 -109.83
N ILE A 100 0.44 -24.92 -108.83
CA ILE A 100 0.81 -25.32 -107.46
C ILE A 100 -0.26 -26.28 -106.94
N GLN A 101 0.14 -27.49 -106.56
CA GLN A 101 -0.73 -28.50 -106.00
C GLN A 101 -0.57 -28.58 -104.48
N LEU A 102 -1.62 -29.05 -103.81
CA LEU A 102 -1.56 -29.38 -102.40
C LEU A 102 -0.47 -30.44 -102.18
N SER A 103 0.45 -30.23 -101.23
CA SER A 103 1.65 -31.05 -100.93
C SER A 103 2.93 -30.72 -101.70
N ASP A 104 2.92 -29.71 -102.58
CA ASP A 104 4.18 -29.14 -103.04
C ASP A 104 4.97 -28.57 -101.84
N PRO A 105 6.30 -28.56 -101.87
CA PRO A 105 7.08 -27.97 -100.79
C PRO A 105 6.92 -26.45 -100.79
N ASP A 106 6.55 -25.90 -99.63
CA ASP A 106 6.63 -24.45 -99.39
C ASP A 106 8.07 -23.98 -99.66
N SER A 107 8.20 -22.84 -100.32
CA SER A 107 9.49 -22.31 -100.74
C SER A 107 9.49 -20.79 -100.67
N ASP A 108 10.49 -20.22 -100.02
CA ASP A 108 10.66 -18.78 -99.91
C ASP A 108 11.22 -18.16 -101.20
N ALA A 109 10.96 -16.86 -101.39
CA ALA A 109 11.54 -16.09 -102.49
C ALA A 109 13.08 -16.20 -102.51
N GLY A 110 13.63 -16.61 -103.65
CA GLY A 110 15.06 -16.84 -103.85
C GLY A 110 15.54 -18.27 -103.54
N VAL A 111 14.69 -19.14 -102.99
CA VAL A 111 14.97 -20.56 -102.75
C VAL A 111 14.41 -21.45 -103.86
N THR A 112 13.31 -21.02 -104.46
CA THR A 112 12.62 -21.76 -105.54
C THR A 112 13.52 -21.87 -106.78
N GLU A 113 14.05 -23.05 -107.08
CA GLU A 113 15.00 -23.32 -108.16
C GLU A 113 14.30 -23.92 -109.38
N VAL A 114 14.55 -23.36 -110.57
CA VAL A 114 14.17 -23.95 -111.85
C VAL A 114 15.40 -24.39 -112.62
N LYS A 115 15.40 -25.66 -113.00
CA LYS A 115 16.44 -26.29 -113.82
C LYS A 115 15.86 -26.73 -115.15
N CYS A 116 16.37 -26.18 -116.24
CA CYS A 116 15.94 -26.49 -117.59
C CYS A 116 17.10 -27.02 -118.43
N THR A 117 16.86 -28.10 -119.17
CA THR A 117 17.82 -28.70 -120.10
C THR A 117 17.21 -28.73 -121.50
N VAL A 118 17.95 -28.22 -122.48
CA VAL A 118 17.57 -28.24 -123.90
C VAL A 118 18.53 -29.18 -124.63
N ALA A 119 18.01 -30.23 -125.25
CA ALA A 119 18.81 -31.26 -125.90
C ALA A 119 18.34 -31.55 -127.33
N ARG A 120 19.26 -31.87 -128.23
CA ARG A 120 18.97 -32.32 -129.60
C ARG A 120 19.56 -33.70 -129.79
N THR A 121 18.74 -34.69 -130.14
CA THR A 121 19.20 -36.08 -130.40
C THR A 121 20.18 -36.60 -129.33
N ASN A 122 19.82 -36.46 -128.05
CA ASN A 122 20.59 -36.85 -126.85
C ASN A 122 21.91 -36.09 -126.57
N GLU A 123 22.19 -34.98 -127.25
CA GLU A 123 23.28 -34.06 -126.91
C GLU A 123 22.69 -32.78 -126.29
N THR A 124 23.15 -32.41 -125.09
CA THR A 124 22.66 -31.22 -124.38
C THR A 124 23.24 -29.96 -125.02
N LEU A 125 22.36 -29.14 -125.63
CA LEU A 125 22.74 -27.86 -126.23
C LEU A 125 23.02 -26.81 -125.16
N THR A 126 22.19 -26.76 -124.13
CA THR A 126 22.38 -25.87 -122.98
C THR A 126 21.62 -26.38 -121.77
N SER A 127 22.12 -26.05 -120.58
CA SER A 127 21.47 -26.31 -119.30
C SER A 127 21.46 -25.00 -118.51
N LEU A 128 20.29 -24.64 -117.99
CA LEU A 128 20.07 -23.45 -117.17
C LEU A 128 19.58 -23.88 -115.79
N VAL A 129 20.09 -23.21 -114.76
CA VAL A 129 19.64 -23.36 -113.38
C VAL A 129 19.51 -21.95 -112.80
N GLU A 130 18.32 -21.58 -112.34
CA GLU A 130 18.03 -20.23 -111.82
C GLU A 130 17.08 -20.28 -110.61
N THR A 131 17.20 -19.32 -109.70
CA THR A 131 16.31 -19.17 -108.53
C THR A 131 15.28 -18.06 -108.75
N LEU A 132 14.05 -18.27 -108.30
CA LEU A 132 12.92 -17.38 -108.54
C LEU A 132 12.62 -16.47 -107.35
N PRO A 133 12.38 -15.17 -107.57
CA PRO A 133 11.95 -14.23 -106.53
C PRO A 133 10.44 -14.33 -106.26
N ILE A 134 9.92 -15.54 -106.04
CA ILE A 134 8.53 -15.79 -105.67
C ILE A 134 8.44 -16.84 -104.56
N THR A 135 7.59 -16.57 -103.58
CA THR A 135 7.28 -17.48 -102.48
C THR A 135 6.08 -18.35 -102.85
N ILE A 136 6.17 -19.66 -102.61
CA ILE A 136 5.12 -20.65 -102.88
C ILE A 136 4.56 -21.15 -101.56
N TYR A 137 3.25 -20.99 -101.34
CA TYR A 137 2.51 -21.54 -100.20
C TYR A 137 1.53 -22.62 -100.69
N ALA A 138 1.87 -23.88 -100.44
CA ALA A 138 1.18 -25.06 -100.91
C ALA A 138 0.32 -25.76 -99.82
N TYR A 139 0.10 -25.09 -98.68
CA TYR A 139 -0.76 -25.56 -97.59
C TYR A 139 -1.90 -24.58 -97.27
N LEU A 140 -3.06 -25.14 -96.90
CA LEU A 140 -4.19 -24.35 -96.42
C LEU A 140 -3.91 -23.80 -95.01
N PRO A 141 -4.38 -22.58 -94.66
CA PRO A 141 -4.21 -22.00 -93.33
C PRO A 141 -5.18 -22.62 -92.30
N GLU A 142 -4.94 -23.87 -91.92
CA GLU A 142 -5.69 -24.56 -90.87
C GLU A 142 -5.23 -24.08 -89.48
N ILE A 143 -6.16 -23.70 -88.59
CA ILE A 143 -5.84 -23.23 -87.23
C ILE A 143 -5.23 -24.37 -86.41
N ASP A 144 -4.06 -24.12 -85.82
CA ASP A 144 -3.40 -24.99 -84.86
C ASP A 144 -3.84 -24.62 -83.43
N SER A 145 -3.78 -23.33 -83.08
CA SER A 145 -4.29 -22.83 -81.81
C SER A 145 -4.96 -21.46 -81.93
N PHE A 146 -6.05 -21.27 -81.18
CA PHE A 146 -6.71 -19.98 -80.99
C PHE A 146 -6.71 -19.69 -79.50
N GLU A 147 -5.99 -18.65 -79.08
CA GLU A 147 -5.70 -18.44 -77.67
C GLU A 147 -5.96 -17.00 -77.24
N ILE A 148 -6.42 -16.82 -76.00
CA ILE A 148 -6.46 -15.51 -75.34
C ILE A 148 -5.04 -15.15 -74.89
N VAL A 149 -4.60 -13.94 -75.23
CA VAL A 149 -3.36 -13.36 -74.72
C VAL A 149 -3.64 -12.80 -73.33
N PRO A 150 -3.06 -13.36 -72.26
CA PRO A 150 -3.25 -12.80 -70.92
C PRO A 150 -2.64 -11.38 -70.86
N PRO A 151 -3.31 -10.43 -70.20
CA PRO A 151 -2.80 -9.07 -70.06
C PRO A 151 -1.45 -9.07 -69.32
N VAL A 152 -0.47 -8.34 -69.84
CA VAL A 152 0.87 -8.22 -69.23
C VAL A 152 0.75 -7.56 -67.86
N SER A 153 1.06 -8.30 -66.80
CA SER A 153 1.17 -7.73 -65.46
C SER A 153 2.42 -6.84 -65.37
N ASN A 154 2.22 -5.53 -65.17
CA ASN A 154 3.32 -4.60 -64.90
C ASN A 154 4.04 -5.02 -63.61
N PRO A 155 5.36 -5.31 -63.62
CA PRO A 155 6.09 -5.80 -62.44
C PRO A 155 6.44 -4.70 -61.41
N ALA A 156 5.88 -3.48 -61.52
CA ALA A 156 6.30 -2.32 -60.73
C ALA A 156 5.53 -2.09 -59.42
N LEU A 157 4.64 -2.97 -58.98
CA LEU A 157 3.90 -2.82 -57.71
C LEU A 157 3.81 -4.14 -56.92
N SER A 158 4.92 -4.63 -56.37
CA SER A 158 4.87 -5.66 -55.32
C SER A 158 6.08 -5.61 -54.37
N THR A 159 6.22 -4.55 -53.59
CA THR A 159 7.02 -4.62 -52.36
C THR A 159 6.19 -5.23 -51.23
N ARG A 160 6.04 -6.57 -51.23
CA ARG A 160 5.78 -7.31 -49.99
C ARG A 160 6.22 -8.77 -50.14
N SER A 161 7.04 -9.20 -49.18
CA SER A 161 7.56 -10.57 -49.05
C SER A 161 6.44 -11.61 -48.88
N PRO A 162 6.57 -12.82 -49.45
CA PRO A 162 5.58 -13.87 -49.29
C PRO A 162 5.70 -14.51 -47.90
N SER A 163 4.60 -14.54 -47.14
CA SER A 163 4.47 -15.44 -46.00
C SER A 163 4.22 -16.86 -46.49
N LYS A 164 4.98 -17.80 -45.92
CA LYS A 164 4.84 -19.23 -46.17
C LYS A 164 3.47 -19.70 -45.67
N ASN A 165 2.60 -20.11 -46.58
CA ASN A 165 1.67 -21.21 -46.34
C ASN A 165 1.47 -21.98 -47.65
N LYS A 166 1.85 -23.26 -47.61
CA LYS A 166 1.62 -24.22 -48.69
C LYS A 166 0.16 -24.66 -48.65
N THR A 167 -0.61 -24.22 -49.61
CA THR A 167 -1.77 -24.96 -50.14
C THR A 167 -1.82 -24.72 -51.65
N ASN A 168 -2.16 -25.79 -52.37
CA ASN A 168 -2.22 -25.94 -53.83
C ASN A 168 -2.37 -24.62 -54.63
N LEU A 169 -1.33 -24.27 -55.41
CA LEU A 169 -1.46 -23.26 -56.46
C LEU A 169 -2.37 -23.80 -57.56
N ASN A 170 -3.67 -23.53 -57.46
CA ASN A 170 -4.49 -23.35 -58.64
C ASN A 170 -3.98 -22.09 -59.36
N PRO A 171 -3.77 -22.09 -60.68
CA PRO A 171 -3.42 -20.88 -61.41
C PRO A 171 -4.49 -19.82 -61.11
N SER A 172 -4.06 -18.61 -60.75
CA SER A 172 -4.93 -17.50 -60.41
C SER A 172 -5.84 -17.21 -61.60
N ILE A 173 -7.13 -17.55 -61.49
CA ILE A 173 -8.09 -17.24 -62.54
C ILE A 173 -8.18 -15.72 -62.67
N VAL A 174 -7.92 -15.19 -63.87
CA VAL A 174 -8.01 -13.76 -64.17
C VAL A 174 -9.38 -13.48 -64.77
N ALA A 175 -10.26 -12.84 -64.00
CA ALA A 175 -11.57 -12.42 -64.47
C ALA A 175 -11.49 -11.02 -65.12
N LEU A 176 -11.89 -10.92 -66.38
CA LEU A 176 -11.93 -9.69 -67.16
C LEU A 176 -13.36 -9.15 -67.21
N GLY A 177 -13.55 -7.94 -66.69
CA GLY A 177 -14.85 -7.28 -66.55
C GLY A 177 -15.20 -6.37 -67.72
N ILE A 178 -16.33 -5.68 -67.59
CA ILE A 178 -16.87 -4.75 -68.58
C ILE A 178 -15.85 -3.66 -68.91
N GLY A 179 -15.64 -3.39 -70.20
CA GLY A 179 -14.72 -2.38 -70.71
C GLY A 179 -13.27 -2.85 -70.85
N THR A 180 -12.96 -4.10 -70.47
CA THR A 180 -11.62 -4.67 -70.69
C THR A 180 -11.47 -5.21 -72.12
N THR A 181 -10.31 -4.94 -72.72
CA THR A 181 -9.94 -5.50 -74.02
C THR A 181 -9.30 -6.87 -73.84
N VAL A 182 -9.82 -7.86 -74.57
CA VAL A 182 -9.35 -9.23 -74.68
C VAL A 182 -8.63 -9.36 -76.02
N ASP A 183 -7.33 -9.59 -75.96
CA ASP A 183 -6.50 -9.84 -77.14
C ASP A 183 -6.48 -11.33 -77.46
N PHE A 184 -6.56 -11.66 -78.75
CA PHE A 184 -6.48 -13.03 -79.24
C PHE A 184 -5.30 -13.19 -80.20
N THR A 185 -4.70 -14.37 -80.16
CA THR A 185 -3.69 -14.81 -81.14
C THR A 185 -4.16 -16.11 -81.78
N VAL A 186 -4.06 -16.17 -83.11
CA VAL A 186 -4.37 -17.35 -83.91
C VAL A 186 -3.07 -17.87 -84.49
N SER A 187 -2.73 -19.11 -84.22
CA SER A 187 -1.63 -19.81 -84.90
C SER A 187 -2.23 -20.81 -85.89
N VAL A 188 -1.66 -20.90 -87.09
CA VAL A 188 -2.04 -21.89 -88.10
C VAL A 188 -0.92 -22.91 -88.27
N LYS A 189 -1.26 -24.14 -88.66
CA LYS A 189 -0.31 -25.25 -88.82
C LYS A 189 0.79 -24.95 -89.85
N SER A 190 0.46 -24.18 -90.88
CA SER A 190 1.41 -23.72 -91.90
C SER A 190 2.39 -22.65 -91.37
N LYS A 191 2.14 -22.09 -90.17
CA LYS A 191 2.91 -21.01 -89.53
C LYS A 191 2.91 -19.67 -90.30
N HIS A 192 2.04 -19.54 -91.30
CA HIS A 192 1.89 -18.32 -92.08
C HIS A 192 0.94 -17.33 -91.41
N ASP A 193 1.12 -16.04 -91.69
CA ASP A 193 0.19 -15.04 -91.17
C ASP A 193 -1.17 -15.09 -91.89
N VAL A 194 -2.22 -14.97 -91.09
CA VAL A 194 -3.61 -15.04 -91.56
C VAL A 194 -4.41 -13.80 -91.23
N SER A 195 -5.38 -13.48 -92.07
CA SER A 195 -6.36 -12.42 -91.84
C SER A 195 -7.77 -12.92 -92.20
N GLY A 196 -8.80 -12.38 -91.56
CA GLY A 196 -10.18 -12.86 -91.78
C GLY A 196 -11.16 -12.42 -90.70
N SER A 197 -12.27 -13.15 -90.57
CA SER A 197 -13.29 -12.88 -89.55
C SER A 197 -13.67 -14.15 -88.78
N CYS A 198 -13.90 -13.99 -87.48
CA CYS A 198 -14.21 -15.06 -86.54
C CYS A 198 -15.44 -14.73 -85.72
N LEU A 199 -16.48 -15.56 -85.79
CA LEU A 199 -17.62 -15.50 -84.89
C LEU A 199 -17.27 -16.21 -83.57
N LEU A 200 -17.42 -15.49 -82.46
CA LEU A 200 -17.16 -16.00 -81.11
C LEU A 200 -18.48 -16.31 -80.39
N GLN A 201 -18.58 -17.50 -79.82
CA GLN A 201 -19.75 -17.96 -79.06
C GLN A 201 -19.32 -18.32 -77.63
N PRO A 202 -20.15 -18.02 -76.60
CA PRO A 202 -21.56 -17.60 -76.66
C PRO A 202 -21.83 -16.09 -76.82
N GLN A 203 -20.83 -15.20 -76.92
CA GLN A 203 -21.10 -13.75 -77.06
C GLN A 203 -21.84 -13.37 -78.35
N ASN A 204 -21.77 -14.22 -79.38
CA ASN A 204 -22.33 -14.00 -80.71
C ASN A 204 -21.79 -12.72 -81.37
N GLN A 205 -20.48 -12.50 -81.25
CA GLN A 205 -19.77 -11.32 -81.75
C GLN A 205 -18.74 -11.73 -82.80
N VAL A 206 -18.64 -10.95 -83.88
CA VAL A 206 -17.67 -11.18 -84.95
C VAL A 206 -16.41 -10.34 -84.69
N VAL A 207 -15.26 -10.99 -84.57
CA VAL A 207 -13.94 -10.37 -84.40
C VAL A 207 -13.16 -10.49 -85.70
N SER A 208 -12.59 -9.38 -86.16
CA SER A 208 -11.65 -9.34 -87.27
C SER A 208 -10.27 -9.82 -86.85
N ILE A 209 -9.68 -10.76 -87.58
CA ILE A 209 -8.29 -11.20 -87.43
C ILE A 209 -7.45 -10.47 -88.48
N ALA A 210 -6.37 -9.82 -88.05
CA ALA A 210 -5.39 -9.19 -88.92
C ALA A 210 -3.98 -9.58 -88.46
N SER A 211 -3.16 -10.11 -89.38
CA SER A 211 -1.81 -10.62 -89.05
C SER A 211 -1.83 -11.54 -87.82
N SER A 212 -2.72 -12.53 -87.83
CA SER A 212 -2.84 -13.56 -86.79
C SER A 212 -3.28 -13.04 -85.41
N ARG A 213 -3.81 -11.81 -85.31
CA ARG A 213 -4.27 -11.18 -84.05
C ARG A 213 -5.68 -10.62 -84.17
N GLY A 214 -6.45 -10.66 -83.08
CA GLY A 214 -7.78 -10.08 -82.96
C GLY A 214 -8.02 -9.45 -81.59
N GLN A 215 -9.03 -8.58 -81.48
CA GLN A 215 -9.40 -7.92 -80.22
C GLN A 215 -10.91 -7.94 -79.99
N TYR A 216 -11.32 -8.13 -78.74
CA TYR A 216 -12.71 -8.01 -78.29
C TYR A 216 -12.78 -7.15 -77.03
N VAL A 217 -13.82 -6.33 -76.85
CA VAL A 217 -14.03 -5.58 -75.61
C VAL A 217 -15.25 -6.15 -74.92
N VAL A 218 -15.10 -6.57 -73.66
CA VAL A 218 -16.22 -7.11 -72.85
C VAL A 218 -17.27 -6.01 -72.64
N ARG A 219 -18.52 -6.28 -73.00
CA ARG A 219 -19.64 -5.33 -72.91
C ARG A 219 -20.54 -5.68 -71.72
N ALA A 220 -21.25 -4.67 -71.22
CA ALA A 220 -22.29 -4.88 -70.23
C ALA A 220 -23.40 -5.74 -70.82
N GLY A 221 -23.77 -6.83 -70.13
CA GLY A 221 -24.77 -7.80 -70.61
C GLY A 221 -24.18 -9.02 -71.32
N ASP A 222 -22.86 -9.07 -71.54
CA ASP A 222 -22.19 -10.29 -71.98
C ASP A 222 -22.35 -11.39 -70.92
N PRO A 223 -22.61 -12.65 -71.32
CA PRO A 223 -22.72 -13.76 -70.37
C PRO A 223 -21.39 -14.07 -69.71
N TYR A 224 -21.44 -14.67 -68.52
CA TYR A 224 -20.25 -15.25 -67.87
C TYR A 224 -19.71 -16.41 -68.72
N ILE A 225 -18.42 -16.37 -69.03
CA ILE A 225 -17.72 -17.38 -69.83
C ILE A 225 -16.58 -17.93 -68.99
N GLY A 226 -16.73 -19.19 -68.60
CA GLY A 226 -15.73 -19.92 -67.83
C GLY A 226 -14.47 -20.27 -68.62
N VAL A 227 -13.53 -20.90 -67.94
CA VAL A 227 -12.28 -21.35 -68.55
C VAL A 227 -12.59 -22.35 -69.68
N ASP A 228 -12.00 -22.11 -70.87
CA ASP A 228 -12.15 -22.94 -72.08
C ASP A 228 -13.60 -23.20 -72.54
N SER A 229 -14.55 -22.34 -72.17
CA SER A 229 -15.96 -22.47 -72.58
C SER A 229 -16.33 -21.65 -73.82
N MET A 230 -15.36 -20.98 -74.44
CA MET A 230 -15.56 -20.11 -75.60
C MET A 230 -15.21 -20.86 -76.89
N THR A 231 -16.06 -20.75 -77.91
CA THR A 231 -15.86 -21.38 -79.22
C THR A 231 -15.72 -20.33 -80.32
N TYR A 232 -15.05 -20.70 -81.41
CA TYR A 232 -14.88 -19.86 -82.59
C TYR A 232 -15.34 -20.57 -83.86
N SER A 233 -15.81 -19.79 -84.83
CA SER A 233 -16.04 -20.20 -86.22
C SER A 233 -15.45 -19.12 -87.13
N CYS A 234 -14.39 -19.45 -87.86
CA CYS A 234 -13.52 -18.49 -88.55
C CYS A 234 -13.43 -18.75 -90.05
N ASN A 235 -13.47 -17.69 -90.85
CA ASN A 235 -13.04 -17.68 -92.24
C ASN A 235 -11.71 -16.92 -92.33
N LEU A 236 -10.63 -17.62 -92.63
CA LEU A 236 -9.27 -17.08 -92.68
C LEU A 236 -8.68 -17.19 -94.08
N THR A 237 -7.86 -16.22 -94.45
CA THR A 237 -7.07 -16.18 -95.67
C THR A 237 -5.62 -15.87 -95.33
N ASP A 238 -4.68 -16.62 -95.91
CA ASP A 238 -3.26 -16.28 -95.82
C ASP A 238 -2.85 -15.19 -96.83
N VAL A 239 -1.59 -14.75 -96.77
CA VAL A 239 -1.04 -13.73 -97.67
C VAL A 239 -0.88 -14.18 -99.13
N ALA A 240 -0.91 -15.50 -99.38
CA ALA A 240 -0.91 -16.10 -100.71
C ALA A 240 -2.34 -16.30 -101.25
N GLY A 241 -3.36 -15.87 -100.53
CA GLY A 241 -4.76 -15.92 -100.95
C GLY A 241 -5.45 -17.28 -100.70
N ASN A 242 -4.78 -18.23 -100.04
CA ASN A 242 -5.40 -19.50 -99.66
C ASN A 242 -6.43 -19.25 -98.56
N ALA A 243 -7.66 -19.75 -98.75
CA ALA A 243 -8.75 -19.57 -97.79
C ALA A 243 -9.09 -20.89 -97.09
N ALA A 244 -9.30 -20.84 -95.77
CA ALA A 244 -9.76 -21.96 -94.98
C ALA A 244 -10.83 -21.53 -93.98
N HIS A 245 -11.82 -22.42 -93.78
CA HIS A 245 -12.81 -22.31 -92.72
C HIS A 245 -12.40 -23.23 -91.57
N SER A 246 -12.47 -22.75 -90.33
CA SER A 246 -12.10 -23.53 -89.14
C SER A 246 -13.02 -23.21 -87.97
N GLU A 247 -13.42 -24.24 -87.24
CA GLU A 247 -14.20 -24.14 -86.01
C GLU A 247 -13.51 -24.87 -84.87
N GLY A 248 -13.63 -24.36 -83.66
CA GLY A 248 -12.96 -24.96 -82.50
C GLY A 248 -13.20 -24.23 -81.19
N LYS A 249 -12.38 -24.55 -80.19
CA LYS A 249 -12.40 -23.88 -78.88
C LYS A 249 -11.28 -22.85 -78.78
N VAL A 250 -11.59 -21.71 -78.17
CA VAL A 250 -10.60 -20.72 -77.77
C VAL A 250 -10.00 -21.16 -76.44
N MET A 251 -8.68 -21.35 -76.39
CA MET A 251 -7.98 -21.65 -75.14
C MET A 251 -7.87 -20.38 -74.31
N SER A 252 -8.45 -20.38 -73.12
CA SER A 252 -8.57 -19.17 -72.30
C SER A 252 -7.41 -18.96 -71.32
N ARG A 253 -6.54 -19.96 -71.11
CA ARG A 253 -5.34 -19.88 -70.24
C ARG A 253 -5.64 -19.27 -68.85
N SER A 254 -6.66 -19.78 -68.18
CA SER A 254 -7.13 -19.28 -66.87
C SER A 254 -7.73 -17.87 -66.89
N VAL A 255 -8.07 -17.33 -68.05
CA VAL A 255 -8.87 -16.11 -68.18
C VAL A 255 -10.36 -16.47 -68.26
N VAL A 256 -11.19 -15.68 -67.57
CA VAL A 256 -12.66 -15.76 -67.54
C VAL A 256 -13.21 -14.40 -67.94
N LEU A 257 -14.32 -14.36 -68.68
CA LEU A 257 -14.97 -13.13 -69.09
C LEU A 257 -16.30 -13.00 -68.34
N ASP A 258 -16.56 -11.84 -67.74
CA ASP A 258 -17.80 -11.60 -66.99
C ASP A 258 -18.35 -10.20 -67.26
N GLY A 259 -19.41 -10.15 -68.08
CA GLY A 259 -20.16 -8.93 -68.39
C GLY A 259 -21.36 -8.68 -67.46
N THR A 260 -21.51 -9.43 -66.37
CA THR A 260 -22.63 -9.32 -65.42
C THR A 260 -22.37 -8.27 -64.33
N LEU A 261 -23.43 -7.68 -63.79
CA LEU A 261 -23.36 -6.73 -62.68
C LEU A 261 -23.70 -7.41 -61.35
N PRO A 262 -23.03 -7.06 -60.24
CA PRO A 262 -23.30 -7.64 -58.93
C PRO A 262 -24.54 -7.03 -58.25
N VAL A 263 -25.74 -7.46 -58.64
CA VAL A 263 -27.01 -6.88 -58.17
C VAL A 263 -27.55 -7.58 -56.92
N LEU A 264 -27.98 -6.80 -55.92
CA LEU A 264 -28.75 -7.27 -54.76
C LEU A 264 -30.26 -7.11 -55.00
N ASP A 265 -31.03 -8.10 -54.57
CA ASP A 265 -32.50 -8.15 -54.69
C ASP A 265 -33.18 -7.48 -53.50
N SER A 266 -32.85 -7.92 -52.29
CA SER A 266 -33.53 -7.49 -51.06
C SER A 266 -32.67 -7.72 -49.82
N VAL A 267 -33.06 -7.06 -48.71
CA VAL A 267 -32.55 -7.40 -47.37
C VAL A 267 -33.41 -8.54 -46.83
N PHE A 268 -32.80 -9.70 -46.64
CA PHE A 268 -33.48 -10.92 -46.20
C PHE A 268 -33.85 -10.89 -44.72
N MET A 269 -32.95 -10.41 -43.86
CA MET A 269 -33.14 -10.40 -42.41
C MET A 269 -32.29 -9.34 -41.73
N VAL A 270 -32.80 -8.76 -40.64
CA VAL A 270 -32.06 -7.88 -39.73
C VAL A 270 -32.21 -8.41 -38.31
N PHE A 271 -31.10 -8.55 -37.61
CA PHE A 271 -31.06 -9.02 -36.22
C PHE A 271 -30.16 -8.13 -35.38
N SER A 272 -30.53 -7.87 -34.13
CA SER A 272 -29.66 -7.21 -33.16
C SER A 272 -29.29 -8.17 -32.05
N SER A 273 -28.04 -8.14 -31.60
CA SER A 273 -27.57 -8.92 -30.45
C SER A 273 -28.34 -8.61 -29.16
N GLU A 274 -28.85 -7.38 -29.03
CA GLU A 274 -29.66 -6.93 -27.89
C GLU A 274 -30.84 -6.06 -28.37
N THR A 275 -31.98 -6.12 -27.68
CA THR A 275 -33.18 -5.34 -28.01
C THR A 275 -33.69 -4.61 -26.76
N PRO A 276 -33.70 -3.25 -26.73
CA PRO A 276 -33.19 -2.32 -27.76
C PRO A 276 -31.66 -2.42 -27.97
N ALA A 277 -31.19 -2.03 -29.16
CA ALA A 277 -29.78 -2.06 -29.52
C ALA A 277 -29.07 -0.84 -28.93
N LYS A 278 -28.21 -1.08 -27.94
CA LYS A 278 -27.42 -0.05 -27.25
C LYS A 278 -26.01 0.06 -27.82
N ILE A 279 -25.22 1.00 -27.30
CA ILE A 279 -23.81 1.15 -27.69
C ILE A 279 -23.05 -0.16 -27.42
N GLY A 280 -22.37 -0.67 -28.45
CA GLY A 280 -21.66 -1.95 -28.44
C GLY A 280 -22.47 -3.14 -28.97
N SER A 281 -23.79 -3.00 -29.11
CA SER A 281 -24.62 -4.02 -29.75
C SER A 281 -24.25 -4.20 -31.23
N MET A 282 -24.34 -5.43 -31.71
CA MET A 282 -24.10 -5.78 -33.10
C MET A 282 -25.44 -5.98 -33.82
N VAL A 283 -25.71 -5.13 -34.81
CA VAL A 283 -26.82 -5.26 -35.75
C VAL A 283 -26.31 -5.95 -37.00
N THR A 284 -26.78 -7.16 -37.27
CA THR A 284 -26.40 -7.95 -38.44
C THR A 284 -27.50 -7.87 -39.49
N LEU A 285 -27.13 -7.45 -40.71
CA LEU A 285 -28.00 -7.43 -41.88
C LEU A 285 -27.60 -8.56 -42.83
N THR A 286 -28.58 -9.32 -43.30
CA THR A 286 -28.41 -10.34 -44.34
C THR A 286 -29.02 -9.84 -45.65
N LEU A 287 -28.18 -9.63 -46.65
CA LEU A 287 -28.51 -9.17 -48.00
C LEU A 287 -28.60 -10.38 -48.96
N LYS A 288 -29.57 -10.38 -49.87
CA LYS A 288 -29.77 -11.44 -50.85
C LYS A 288 -29.38 -10.95 -52.25
N ALA A 289 -28.48 -11.66 -52.92
CA ALA A 289 -28.12 -11.40 -54.30
C ALA A 289 -29.18 -11.91 -55.28
N GLN A 290 -29.34 -11.17 -56.38
CA GLN A 290 -30.20 -11.57 -57.48
C GLN A 290 -29.70 -12.90 -58.08
N ASN A 291 -30.62 -13.86 -58.30
CA ASN A 291 -30.33 -15.20 -58.81
C ASN A 291 -29.35 -16.04 -57.96
N ALA A 292 -29.19 -15.75 -56.67
CA ALA A 292 -28.33 -16.50 -55.75
C ALA A 292 -26.85 -16.58 -56.19
N THR A 293 -26.37 -15.51 -56.80
CA THR A 293 -25.00 -15.33 -57.30
C THR A 293 -23.99 -15.11 -56.16
N SER A 294 -22.82 -15.74 -56.28
CA SER A 294 -21.74 -15.76 -55.26
C SER A 294 -20.53 -14.93 -55.71
N GLY A 295 -19.63 -14.59 -54.78
CA GLY A 295 -18.39 -13.89 -55.10
C GLY A 295 -18.50 -12.36 -55.24
N TYR A 296 -19.53 -11.74 -54.64
CA TYR A 296 -19.56 -10.28 -54.49
C TYR A 296 -18.66 -9.86 -53.34
N THR A 297 -17.93 -8.78 -53.55
CA THR A 297 -17.07 -8.11 -52.58
C THR A 297 -17.45 -6.65 -52.53
N GLY A 298 -17.30 -5.98 -51.39
CA GLY A 298 -17.71 -4.59 -51.30
C GLY A 298 -17.83 -4.08 -49.89
N ASN A 299 -18.17 -2.81 -49.78
CA ASN A 299 -18.35 -2.13 -48.51
C ASN A 299 -19.74 -1.51 -48.45
N CYS A 300 -20.35 -1.54 -47.28
CA CYS A 300 -21.63 -0.91 -47.00
C CYS A 300 -21.49 0.19 -45.94
N SER A 301 -22.39 1.17 -45.96
CA SER A 301 -22.69 2.06 -44.85
C SER A 301 -24.07 1.70 -44.30
N VAL A 302 -24.19 1.61 -42.98
CA VAL A 302 -25.44 1.35 -42.27
C VAL A 302 -25.61 2.47 -41.26
N ASN A 303 -26.76 3.14 -41.27
CA ASN A 303 -27.01 4.30 -40.40
C ASN A 303 -25.98 5.45 -40.57
N GLY A 304 -25.38 5.59 -41.76
CA GLY A 304 -24.28 6.54 -42.01
C GLY A 304 -22.91 6.07 -41.52
N VAL A 305 -22.81 4.89 -40.87
CA VAL A 305 -21.57 4.30 -40.38
C VAL A 305 -21.01 3.32 -41.40
N GLY A 306 -19.79 3.57 -41.88
CA GLY A 306 -19.07 2.74 -42.84
C GLY A 306 -17.67 3.26 -43.12
N PRO A 307 -16.83 2.54 -43.88
CA PRO A 307 -17.15 1.33 -44.65
C PRO A 307 -17.18 0.03 -43.81
N LEU A 308 -18.28 -0.71 -43.87
CA LEU A 308 -18.47 -2.04 -43.28
C LEU A 308 -18.26 -3.11 -44.36
N GLU A 309 -17.49 -4.15 -44.07
CA GLU A 309 -17.17 -5.22 -45.03
C GLU A 309 -18.39 -6.10 -45.32
N LEU A 310 -18.60 -6.42 -46.60
CA LEU A 310 -19.60 -7.39 -47.05
C LEU A 310 -19.00 -8.80 -47.06
N VAL A 311 -19.56 -9.71 -46.27
CA VAL A 311 -19.05 -11.08 -46.13
C VAL A 311 -20.07 -12.09 -46.65
N GLU A 312 -19.68 -12.96 -47.58
CA GLU A 312 -20.54 -14.04 -48.07
C GLU A 312 -20.71 -15.15 -47.00
N GLN A 313 -21.93 -15.71 -46.86
CA GLN A 313 -22.15 -16.86 -45.99
C GLN A 313 -21.61 -18.17 -46.58
N ALA A 314 -20.91 -18.97 -45.76
CA ALA A 314 -20.24 -20.20 -46.19
C ALA A 314 -21.18 -21.36 -46.59
N ASP A 315 -20.68 -22.13 -47.57
CA ASP A 315 -20.99 -23.45 -48.15
C ASP A 315 -22.44 -23.91 -48.44
N ASP A 316 -23.46 -23.52 -47.68
CA ASP A 316 -24.85 -24.01 -47.89
C ASP A 316 -25.86 -22.92 -48.33
N LYS A 317 -25.45 -21.64 -48.35
CA LYS A 317 -26.35 -20.49 -48.57
C LYS A 317 -25.85 -19.53 -49.65
N LYS A 318 -25.65 -20.06 -50.86
CA LYS A 318 -25.20 -19.28 -52.03
C LYS A 318 -26.05 -18.02 -52.24
N GLY A 319 -25.38 -16.87 -52.38
CA GLY A 319 -26.00 -15.58 -52.65
C GLY A 319 -26.60 -14.86 -51.44
N LEU A 320 -26.24 -15.24 -50.22
CA LEU A 320 -26.50 -14.45 -49.01
C LEU A 320 -25.22 -13.80 -48.49
N TYR A 321 -25.30 -12.51 -48.21
CA TYR A 321 -24.19 -11.68 -47.75
C TYR A 321 -24.54 -11.01 -46.43
N LEU A 322 -23.58 -10.91 -45.52
CA LEU A 322 -23.72 -10.33 -44.20
C LEU A 322 -23.01 -8.97 -44.14
N VAL A 323 -23.64 -8.04 -43.44
CA VAL A 323 -23.04 -6.79 -42.99
C VAL A 323 -23.25 -6.67 -41.49
N GLN A 324 -22.18 -6.46 -40.74
CA GLN A 324 -22.22 -6.28 -39.29
C GLN A 324 -22.00 -4.81 -38.94
N TYR A 325 -23.03 -4.17 -38.40
CA TYR A 325 -22.98 -2.81 -37.89
C TYR A 325 -22.87 -2.84 -36.36
N HIS A 326 -21.81 -2.25 -35.82
CA HIS A 326 -21.67 -2.05 -34.39
C HIS A 326 -22.14 -0.67 -34.01
N VAL A 327 -23.10 -0.57 -33.09
CA VAL A 327 -23.64 0.70 -32.61
C VAL A 327 -22.55 1.43 -31.82
N GLY A 328 -22.06 2.53 -32.35
CA GLY A 328 -21.10 3.45 -31.76
C GLY A 328 -21.78 4.53 -30.92
N SER A 329 -20.97 5.24 -30.12
CA SER A 329 -21.43 6.41 -29.37
C SER A 329 -21.59 7.59 -30.32
N GLY A 330 -22.78 8.19 -30.38
CA GLY A 330 -23.07 9.33 -31.26
C GLY A 330 -23.57 8.96 -32.66
N ASP A 331 -23.82 7.67 -32.92
CA ASP A 331 -24.59 7.25 -34.10
C ASP A 331 -26.03 7.78 -34.02
N HIS A 332 -26.78 7.75 -35.13
CA HIS A 332 -28.14 8.26 -35.14
C HIS A 332 -29.09 7.30 -34.41
N ASP A 333 -29.87 7.81 -33.46
CA ASP A 333 -30.92 7.04 -32.80
C ASP A 333 -32.03 6.69 -33.79
N VAL A 334 -32.52 5.45 -33.70
CA VAL A 334 -33.63 4.96 -34.54
C VAL A 334 -34.70 4.41 -33.62
N GLY A 335 -35.87 5.05 -33.61
CA GLY A 335 -37.03 4.59 -32.85
C GLY A 335 -37.65 3.31 -33.42
N VAL A 336 -38.51 2.65 -32.64
CA VAL A 336 -39.30 1.50 -33.12
C VAL A 336 -40.17 1.95 -34.31
N ASN A 337 -40.19 1.16 -35.39
CA ASN A 337 -40.85 1.46 -36.67
C ASN A 337 -40.27 2.65 -37.46
N GLN A 338 -39.10 3.18 -37.08
CA GLN A 338 -38.35 4.10 -37.92
C GLN A 338 -37.43 3.35 -38.90
N THR A 339 -36.96 4.06 -39.92
CA THR A 339 -36.20 3.49 -41.03
C THR A 339 -34.69 3.63 -40.82
N LEU A 340 -33.95 2.53 -41.00
CA LEU A 340 -32.49 2.46 -41.00
C LEU A 340 -31.96 2.56 -42.45
N PRO A 341 -31.20 3.60 -42.82
CA PRO A 341 -30.64 3.72 -44.16
C PRO A 341 -29.44 2.76 -44.35
N VAL A 342 -29.38 2.13 -45.52
CA VAL A 342 -28.30 1.21 -45.93
C VAL A 342 -27.85 1.52 -47.35
N GLU A 343 -26.56 1.71 -47.55
CA GLU A 343 -25.94 1.90 -48.86
C GLU A 343 -24.78 0.91 -49.03
N CYS A 344 -24.69 0.24 -50.17
CA CYS A 344 -23.64 -0.75 -50.44
C CYS A 344 -23.02 -0.50 -51.81
N LYS A 345 -21.69 -0.49 -51.86
CA LYS A 345 -20.92 -0.52 -53.10
C LYS A 345 -20.33 -1.91 -53.29
N LEU A 346 -20.80 -2.61 -54.31
CA LEU A 346 -20.49 -4.00 -54.61
C LEU A 346 -19.59 -4.10 -55.83
N ALA A 347 -18.79 -5.14 -55.89
CA ALA A 347 -17.95 -5.55 -57.02
C ALA A 347 -17.97 -7.07 -57.15
N ASN A 348 -18.12 -7.60 -58.36
CA ASN A 348 -17.93 -9.04 -58.62
C ASN A 348 -16.43 -9.37 -58.77
N VAL A 349 -16.11 -10.64 -59.01
CA VAL A 349 -14.75 -11.15 -59.23
C VAL A 349 -14.04 -10.43 -60.40
N ALA A 350 -14.80 -9.97 -61.40
CA ALA A 350 -14.30 -9.22 -62.56
C ALA A 350 -14.19 -7.69 -62.33
N LYS A 351 -14.43 -7.22 -61.09
CA LYS A 351 -14.39 -5.81 -60.68
C LYS A 351 -15.48 -4.91 -61.29
N ASN A 352 -16.56 -5.47 -61.81
CA ASN A 352 -17.73 -4.71 -62.23
C ASN A 352 -18.44 -4.16 -60.99
N SER A 353 -18.67 -2.86 -60.90
CA SER A 353 -19.24 -2.23 -59.70
C SER A 353 -20.75 -1.94 -59.79
N TYR A 354 -21.48 -2.11 -58.68
CA TYR A 354 -22.90 -1.75 -58.54
C TYR A 354 -23.15 -1.03 -57.20
N TYR A 355 -24.08 -0.07 -57.19
CA TYR A 355 -24.49 0.65 -55.98
C TYR A 355 -25.92 0.27 -55.61
N TYR A 356 -26.11 -0.17 -54.37
CA TYR A 356 -27.41 -0.55 -53.81
C TYR A 356 -27.76 0.39 -52.65
N THR A 357 -28.99 0.91 -52.61
CA THR A 357 -29.47 1.80 -51.54
C THR A 357 -30.88 1.38 -51.13
N THR A 358 -31.14 1.29 -49.81
CA THR A 358 -32.45 0.95 -49.25
C THR A 358 -32.65 1.55 -47.86
N ALA A 359 -33.89 1.58 -47.36
CA ALA A 359 -34.24 2.05 -46.02
C ALA A 359 -35.14 1.01 -45.32
N LEU A 360 -34.70 0.47 -44.18
CA LEU A 360 -35.30 -0.69 -43.52
C LEU A 360 -36.10 -0.29 -42.29
N SER A 361 -37.37 -0.68 -42.19
CA SER A 361 -38.15 -0.46 -40.95
C SER A 361 -37.75 -1.47 -39.88
N LEU A 362 -37.26 -0.99 -38.74
CA LEU A 362 -36.84 -1.83 -37.61
C LEU A 362 -38.01 -2.11 -36.65
N ASN A 363 -38.07 -3.34 -36.12
CA ASN A 363 -38.99 -3.74 -35.06
C ASN A 363 -38.41 -3.54 -33.64
N PHE A 364 -37.17 -3.05 -33.54
CA PHE A 364 -36.49 -2.66 -32.31
C PHE A 364 -35.93 -1.25 -32.47
N ALA A 365 -35.64 -0.59 -31.35
CA ALA A 365 -34.99 0.73 -31.34
C ALA A 365 -33.46 0.59 -31.26
N ILE A 366 -32.74 1.56 -31.83
CA ILE A 366 -31.30 1.77 -31.69
C ILE A 366 -31.11 3.04 -30.84
N ASP A 367 -30.41 2.91 -29.72
CA ASP A 367 -30.08 4.01 -28.81
C ASP A 367 -28.55 4.13 -28.70
N ALA A 368 -28.02 5.13 -29.39
CA ALA A 368 -26.60 5.41 -29.50
C ALA A 368 -26.14 6.56 -28.58
N ASN A 369 -27.00 7.00 -27.66
CA ASN A 369 -26.73 8.08 -26.73
C ASN A 369 -26.50 7.55 -25.30
N ARG A 370 -25.41 8.01 -24.66
CA ARG A 370 -25.17 7.70 -23.24
C ARG A 370 -25.86 8.76 -22.37
N PRO A 371 -26.47 8.36 -21.25
CA PRO A 371 -26.93 9.33 -20.27
C PRO A 371 -25.73 10.09 -19.71
N GLN A 372 -25.84 11.42 -19.61
CA GLN A 372 -24.76 12.26 -19.06
C GLN A 372 -25.13 12.75 -17.65
N ILE A 373 -24.13 12.81 -16.77
CA ILE A 373 -24.29 13.33 -15.41
C ILE A 373 -23.70 14.74 -15.35
N VAL A 374 -24.56 15.72 -15.07
CA VAL A 374 -24.20 17.14 -15.02
C VAL A 374 -23.55 17.48 -13.68
N SER A 375 -24.11 16.98 -12.58
CA SER A 375 -23.53 17.20 -11.26
C SER A 375 -23.84 16.06 -10.29
N THR A 376 -22.92 15.83 -9.37
CA THR A 376 -23.09 14.95 -8.20
C THR A 376 -22.60 15.76 -7.00
N LYS A 377 -23.51 16.06 -6.07
CA LYS A 377 -23.24 16.96 -4.94
C LYS A 377 -23.78 16.41 -3.64
N LEU A 378 -23.14 16.79 -2.55
CA LEU A 378 -23.68 16.54 -1.22
C LEU A 378 -24.83 17.52 -0.95
N LEU A 379 -26.04 17.01 -0.70
CA LEU A 379 -27.19 17.86 -0.40
C LEU A 379 -27.29 18.16 1.09
N PHE A 380 -27.12 17.13 1.92
CA PHE A 380 -27.31 17.22 3.36
C PHE A 380 -26.50 16.13 4.09
N SER A 381 -26.03 16.46 5.29
CA SER A 381 -25.53 15.51 6.28
C SER A 381 -26.15 15.87 7.62
N SER A 382 -26.61 14.88 8.38
CA SER A 382 -27.15 15.11 9.73
C SER A 382 -26.12 15.69 10.70
N ASP A 383 -24.85 15.33 10.50
CA ASP A 383 -23.72 15.74 11.33
C ASP A 383 -22.53 16.18 10.45
N ASP A 384 -21.80 17.19 10.88
CA ASP A 384 -20.56 17.65 10.25
C ASP A 384 -19.48 17.87 11.32
N PRO A 385 -18.51 16.94 11.46
CA PRO A 385 -18.26 15.78 10.60
C PRO A 385 -19.28 14.65 10.74
N ALA A 386 -19.41 13.85 9.68
CA ALA A 386 -20.23 12.66 9.70
C ALA A 386 -19.70 11.62 10.71
N GLN A 387 -20.60 10.99 11.44
CA GLN A 387 -20.32 9.98 12.46
C GLN A 387 -21.15 8.72 12.19
N GLU A 388 -20.95 7.68 12.99
CA GLU A 388 -21.82 6.49 12.93
C GLU A 388 -23.28 6.90 13.20
N GLU A 389 -24.20 6.31 12.43
CA GLU A 389 -25.64 6.65 12.33
C GLU A 389 -25.96 7.98 11.62
N SER A 390 -24.97 8.76 11.18
CA SER A 390 -25.26 9.94 10.38
C SER A 390 -25.98 9.59 9.08
N VAL A 391 -26.97 10.42 8.72
CA VAL A 391 -27.73 10.30 7.48
C VAL A 391 -27.19 11.32 6.49
N ILE A 392 -26.71 10.81 5.35
CA ILE A 392 -26.08 11.58 4.28
C ILE A 392 -26.96 11.50 3.04
N GLU A 393 -27.40 12.64 2.52
CA GLU A 393 -28.13 12.72 1.25
C GLU A 393 -27.25 13.29 0.14
N ILE A 394 -27.22 12.58 -0.98
CA ILE A 394 -26.47 12.94 -2.18
C ILE A 394 -27.44 13.19 -3.32
N GLN A 395 -27.22 14.28 -4.04
CA GLN A 395 -27.98 14.67 -5.20
C GLN A 395 -27.19 14.36 -6.48
N ILE A 396 -27.81 13.64 -7.41
CA ILE A 396 -27.30 13.39 -8.76
C ILE A 396 -28.21 14.09 -9.76
N VAL A 397 -27.63 14.90 -10.64
CA VAL A 397 -28.34 15.61 -11.71
C VAL A 397 -27.87 15.09 -13.06
N SER A 398 -28.79 14.58 -13.89
CA SER A 398 -28.50 14.16 -15.26
C SER A 398 -28.69 15.30 -16.26
N SER A 399 -28.15 15.15 -17.47
CA SER A 399 -28.64 15.91 -18.63
C SER A 399 -30.12 15.60 -18.83
N HIS A 400 -30.86 16.48 -19.49
CA HIS A 400 -32.29 16.31 -19.68
C HIS A 400 -32.60 14.94 -20.32
N GLU A 401 -33.16 14.01 -19.54
CA GLU A 401 -33.49 12.66 -20.01
C GLU A 401 -35.01 12.56 -20.18
N PRO A 402 -35.52 12.10 -21.35
CA PRO A 402 -36.96 12.01 -21.58
C PRO A 402 -37.65 10.99 -20.65
N LYS A 403 -36.89 10.04 -20.10
CA LYS A 403 -37.37 9.00 -19.18
C LYS A 403 -36.38 8.83 -18.01
N PRO A 404 -36.86 8.41 -16.83
CA PRO A 404 -36.01 8.34 -15.64
C PRO A 404 -34.94 7.25 -15.74
N LEU A 405 -33.75 7.57 -15.22
CA LEU A 405 -32.66 6.62 -15.00
C LEU A 405 -32.99 5.64 -13.88
N VAL A 406 -32.45 4.42 -13.98
CA VAL A 406 -32.60 3.35 -12.98
C VAL A 406 -31.23 2.82 -12.59
N VAL A 407 -31.06 2.33 -11.36
CA VAL A 407 -29.81 1.68 -10.93
C VAL A 407 -29.64 0.34 -11.66
N HIS A 408 -28.52 0.16 -12.36
CA HIS A 408 -28.21 -1.10 -13.04
C HIS A 408 -27.88 -2.18 -12.01
N LYS A 409 -28.58 -3.32 -12.00
CA LYS A 409 -28.24 -4.52 -11.19
C LYS A 409 -27.90 -4.26 -9.71
N GLU A 410 -28.57 -3.28 -9.07
CA GLU A 410 -28.26 -2.83 -7.71
C GLU A 410 -26.80 -2.38 -7.47
N SER A 411 -26.03 -2.07 -8.53
CA SER A 411 -24.64 -1.63 -8.43
C SER A 411 -24.57 -0.14 -8.12
N CYS A 412 -24.96 0.22 -6.91
CA CYS A 412 -24.82 1.56 -6.38
C CYS A 412 -24.46 1.50 -4.90
N SER A 413 -23.26 1.94 -4.61
CA SER A 413 -22.66 1.87 -3.28
C SER A 413 -21.95 3.17 -2.91
N ILE A 414 -22.07 3.55 -1.65
CA ILE A 414 -21.33 4.64 -1.04
C ILE A 414 -20.52 4.03 0.09
N ASN A 415 -19.23 4.34 0.14
CA ASN A 415 -18.32 3.79 1.15
C ASN A 415 -18.39 2.26 1.28
N ASN A 416 -18.49 1.58 0.13
CA ASN A 416 -18.62 0.12 0.01
C ASN A 416 -19.92 -0.47 0.61
N VAL A 417 -20.93 0.36 0.89
CA VAL A 417 -22.27 -0.06 1.33
C VAL A 417 -23.27 0.14 0.20
N SER A 418 -24.07 -0.88 -0.09
CA SER A 418 -25.12 -0.76 -1.11
C SER A 418 -26.20 0.22 -0.66
N VAL A 419 -26.42 1.25 -1.48
CA VAL A 419 -27.46 2.27 -1.31
C VAL A 419 -28.47 2.23 -2.45
N ALA A 420 -28.42 1.21 -3.31
CA ALA A 420 -29.28 1.08 -4.49
C ALA A 420 -30.78 1.20 -4.18
N ARG A 421 -31.22 0.74 -3.00
CA ARG A 421 -32.63 0.84 -2.55
C ARG A 421 -33.07 2.24 -2.14
N SER A 422 -32.12 3.13 -1.86
CA SER A 422 -32.40 4.53 -1.49
C SER A 422 -32.52 5.45 -2.72
N PHE A 423 -32.21 4.95 -3.92
CA PHE A 423 -32.24 5.74 -5.14
C PHE A 423 -33.66 6.15 -5.49
N THR A 424 -33.93 7.45 -5.38
CA THR A 424 -35.26 8.02 -5.62
C THR A 424 -35.18 9.20 -6.58
N ARG A 425 -36.23 9.41 -7.39
CA ARG A 425 -36.32 10.57 -8.28
C ARG A 425 -37.00 11.71 -7.55
N SER A 426 -36.32 12.86 -7.48
CA SER A 426 -36.85 14.08 -6.85
C SER A 426 -37.49 15.03 -7.87
N SER A 427 -36.88 15.18 -9.05
CA SER A 427 -37.38 16.04 -10.14
C SER A 427 -37.15 15.39 -11.52
N ALA A 428 -37.45 16.10 -12.62
CA ALA A 428 -37.27 15.57 -13.97
C ALA A 428 -35.85 15.01 -14.19
N ASP A 429 -34.81 15.74 -13.77
CA ASP A 429 -33.42 15.35 -14.00
C ASP A 429 -32.62 15.19 -12.70
N THR A 430 -33.30 15.17 -11.55
CA THR A 430 -32.66 15.10 -10.23
C THR A 430 -33.04 13.84 -9.49
N TYR A 431 -32.03 13.15 -8.98
CA TYR A 431 -32.11 11.92 -8.21
C TYR A 431 -31.43 12.10 -6.85
N LEU A 432 -31.97 11.43 -5.83
CA LEU A 432 -31.47 11.45 -4.46
C LEU A 432 -31.04 10.05 -4.03
N LEU A 433 -29.95 10.00 -3.26
CA LEU A 433 -29.49 8.80 -2.57
C LEU A 433 -29.32 9.11 -1.10
N THR A 434 -29.73 8.17 -0.26
CA THR A 434 -29.59 8.26 1.19
C THR A 434 -28.62 7.18 1.66
N TYR A 435 -27.51 7.61 2.26
CA TYR A 435 -26.52 6.76 2.89
C TYR A 435 -26.59 6.95 4.41
N VAL A 436 -26.68 5.85 5.14
CA VAL A 436 -26.58 5.84 6.60
C VAL A 436 -25.24 5.23 6.98
N VAL A 437 -24.44 5.96 7.75
CA VAL A 437 -23.09 5.54 8.14
C VAL A 437 -23.17 4.41 9.17
N GLY A 438 -22.65 3.23 8.85
CA GLY A 438 -22.62 2.09 9.76
C GLY A 438 -21.38 2.04 10.67
N LYS A 439 -21.36 1.04 11.58
CA LYS A 439 -20.23 0.75 12.48
C LYS A 439 -18.92 0.57 11.73
N GLY A 440 -17.89 1.31 12.14
CA GLY A 440 -16.55 1.27 11.53
C GLY A 440 -16.49 1.83 10.11
N GLN A 441 -17.55 2.50 9.64
CA GLN A 441 -17.60 3.10 8.30
C GLN A 441 -17.31 4.60 8.33
N ALA A 442 -17.32 5.24 9.49
CA ALA A 442 -17.07 6.67 9.67
C ALA A 442 -15.58 7.06 9.51
N MET A 443 -14.91 6.55 8.46
CA MET A 443 -13.49 6.81 8.18
C MET A 443 -13.29 7.23 6.73
N TRP A 444 -13.47 8.52 6.45
CA TRP A 444 -13.02 9.13 5.19
C TRP A 444 -12.64 10.59 5.39
N LYS A 445 -11.68 11.05 4.59
CA LYS A 445 -11.16 12.43 4.62
C LYS A 445 -12.05 13.40 3.83
N PRO A 446 -11.89 14.72 4.01
CA PRO A 446 -12.55 15.70 3.15
C PRO A 446 -12.26 15.38 1.68
N GLY A 447 -13.31 15.32 0.87
CA GLY A 447 -13.24 15.02 -0.56
C GLY A 447 -12.92 13.57 -0.92
N LYS A 448 -12.95 12.65 0.05
CA LYS A 448 -12.59 11.24 -0.15
C LYS A 448 -13.70 10.25 0.18
N LEU A 449 -14.95 10.70 0.35
CA LEU A 449 -16.09 9.79 0.42
C LEU A 449 -16.22 9.05 -0.93
N PRO A 450 -16.03 7.72 -0.99
CA PRO A 450 -16.11 7.02 -2.27
C PRO A 450 -17.58 6.77 -2.63
N ILE A 451 -17.95 7.14 -3.85
CA ILE A 451 -19.24 6.85 -4.46
C ILE A 451 -19.00 5.99 -5.70
N TYR A 452 -19.82 4.96 -5.90
CA TYR A 452 -19.81 4.15 -7.11
C TYR A 452 -21.23 3.74 -7.44
N CYS A 453 -21.83 4.39 -8.45
CA CYS A 453 -23.18 4.08 -8.89
C CYS A 453 -23.24 3.95 -10.41
N VAL A 454 -23.76 2.82 -10.88
CA VAL A 454 -24.02 2.57 -12.30
C VAL A 454 -25.49 2.83 -12.56
N LEU A 455 -25.77 3.88 -13.32
CA LEU A 455 -27.11 4.26 -13.73
C LEU A 455 -27.33 3.80 -15.17
N GLN A 456 -28.55 3.39 -15.48
CA GLN A 456 -28.98 2.88 -16.76
C GLN A 456 -30.19 3.68 -17.25
N ASP A 457 -30.18 4.05 -18.53
CA ASP A 457 -31.36 4.62 -19.19
C ASP A 457 -32.34 3.54 -19.64
N GLN A 458 -33.39 3.94 -20.38
CA GLN A 458 -34.34 2.98 -20.93
C GLN A 458 -33.76 2.13 -22.08
N GLY A 459 -32.80 2.67 -22.83
CA GLY A 459 -32.11 1.99 -23.93
C GLY A 459 -31.10 0.94 -23.47
N GLY A 460 -30.73 0.94 -22.19
CA GLY A 460 -29.75 0.05 -21.61
C GLY A 460 -28.32 0.55 -21.63
N ASN A 461 -28.09 1.80 -22.07
CA ASN A 461 -26.80 2.45 -21.93
C ASN A 461 -26.57 2.78 -20.45
N THR A 462 -25.31 2.62 -20.02
CA THR A 462 -24.94 2.83 -18.62
C THR A 462 -23.95 3.99 -18.49
N VAL A 463 -24.07 4.72 -17.38
CA VAL A 463 -23.15 5.76 -16.94
C VAL A 463 -22.70 5.46 -15.50
N VAL A 464 -21.43 5.70 -15.22
CA VAL A 464 -20.84 5.46 -13.90
C VAL A 464 -20.59 6.79 -13.20
N VAL A 465 -21.18 6.94 -12.02
CA VAL A 465 -20.89 8.02 -11.07
C VAL A 465 -19.86 7.51 -10.08
N ASN A 466 -18.63 7.98 -10.21
CA ASN A 466 -17.49 7.55 -9.38
C ASN A 466 -16.82 8.68 -8.57
N GLN A 467 -17.28 9.92 -8.74
CA GLN A 467 -16.71 11.09 -8.08
C GLN A 467 -17.78 12.17 -7.86
N PHE A 468 -17.57 13.00 -6.84
CA PHE A 468 -18.35 14.20 -6.60
C PHE A 468 -17.85 15.35 -7.49
N THR A 469 -18.76 16.23 -7.90
CA THR A 469 -18.45 17.40 -8.76
C THR A 469 -18.14 18.67 -7.97
N ASP A 470 -18.45 18.70 -6.67
CA ASP A 470 -18.24 19.82 -5.75
C ASP A 470 -17.05 19.59 -4.80
N ASP A 471 -16.16 18.66 -5.15
CA ASP A 471 -15.02 18.19 -4.32
C ASP A 471 -15.40 17.63 -2.93
N ASN A 472 -16.69 17.67 -2.56
CA ASN A 472 -17.31 17.19 -1.32
C ASN A 472 -16.45 17.39 -0.06
N THR A 473 -16.61 18.48 0.68
CA THR A 473 -15.80 18.76 1.88
C THR A 473 -16.17 17.90 3.11
N LEU A 474 -17.22 17.09 3.05
CA LEU A 474 -17.67 16.28 4.19
C LEU A 474 -16.66 15.17 4.50
N PHE A 475 -16.21 15.14 5.75
CA PHE A 475 -15.35 14.10 6.28
C PHE A 475 -16.04 13.35 7.41
N ALA A 476 -15.66 12.09 7.63
CA ALA A 476 -16.15 11.31 8.75
C ALA A 476 -15.07 11.06 9.78
N ARG A 477 -15.50 11.03 11.04
CA ARG A 477 -14.70 10.61 12.18
C ARG A 477 -15.42 9.45 12.86
N GLU A 478 -14.69 8.38 13.19
CA GLU A 478 -15.18 7.41 14.15
C GLU A 478 -15.57 8.16 15.42
N MET A 479 -16.74 7.80 15.96
CA MET A 479 -17.38 8.48 17.07
C MET A 479 -16.33 9.01 18.06
N LYS A 480 -16.45 10.31 18.34
CA LYS A 480 -16.02 10.85 19.63
C LYS A 480 -16.70 9.92 20.66
N PRO A 481 -15.96 9.13 21.46
CA PRO A 481 -16.57 8.20 22.39
C PRO A 481 -17.58 8.98 23.22
N HIS A 482 -18.84 8.52 23.19
CA HIS A 482 -20.04 9.17 23.74
C HIS A 482 -19.66 10.31 24.67
N GLU A 483 -19.71 11.56 24.17
CA GLU A 483 -19.37 12.72 24.99
C GLU A 483 -20.40 12.74 26.12
N PHE A 484 -19.99 12.22 27.26
CA PHE A 484 -20.80 12.18 28.46
C PHE A 484 -21.17 13.62 28.76
N ASP A 485 -22.43 13.97 28.56
CA ASP A 485 -22.98 15.27 28.91
C ASP A 485 -23.32 15.23 30.41
N PRO A 486 -22.45 15.75 31.29
CA PRO A 486 -22.65 15.70 32.74
C PRO A 486 -23.95 16.39 33.18
N THR A 487 -24.54 17.21 32.31
CA THR A 487 -25.77 17.94 32.61
C THR A 487 -27.03 17.11 32.40
N LYS A 488 -26.97 16.03 31.60
CA LYS A 488 -28.16 15.24 31.21
C LYS A 488 -28.31 13.92 31.95
N ASP A 489 -27.22 13.26 32.36
CA ASP A 489 -27.34 11.92 32.95
C ASP A 489 -26.25 11.61 34.00
N PHE A 490 -26.37 12.22 35.19
CA PHE A 490 -25.42 11.99 36.31
C PHE A 490 -25.41 10.52 36.78
N GLY A 491 -26.49 9.76 36.54
CA GLY A 491 -26.56 8.34 36.86
C GLY A 491 -25.57 7.49 36.05
N ALA A 492 -25.30 7.88 34.81
CA ALA A 492 -24.32 7.23 33.94
C ALA A 492 -22.86 7.62 34.26
N TYR A 493 -22.64 8.57 35.18
CA TYR A 493 -21.30 8.92 35.65
C TYR A 493 -20.69 7.80 36.50
N LEU A 494 -21.53 7.13 37.32
CA LEU A 494 -21.09 6.07 38.22
C LEU A 494 -21.08 4.73 37.47
N PRO A 495 -20.02 3.91 37.65
CA PRO A 495 -19.95 2.60 37.03
C PRO A 495 -21.08 1.70 37.52
N ASP A 496 -21.50 0.77 36.66
CA ASP A 496 -22.42 -0.29 37.05
C ASP A 496 -21.87 -1.07 38.25
N LYS A 497 -22.74 -1.42 39.20
CA LYS A 497 -22.34 -2.03 40.48
C LYS A 497 -21.53 -3.32 40.29
N MET A 498 -21.87 -4.11 39.27
CA MET A 498 -21.16 -5.34 38.94
C MET A 498 -19.78 -5.08 38.36
N VAL A 499 -19.66 -4.05 37.52
CA VAL A 499 -18.40 -3.61 36.89
C VAL A 499 -17.47 -3.04 37.96
N LEU A 500 -18.00 -2.23 38.88
CA LEU A 500 -17.25 -1.75 40.05
C LEU A 500 -16.75 -2.91 40.93
N LEU A 501 -17.59 -3.92 41.17
CA LEU A 501 -17.20 -5.09 41.96
C LEU A 501 -16.12 -5.92 41.27
N SER A 502 -16.23 -6.18 39.97
CA SER A 502 -15.22 -6.94 39.21
C SER A 502 -13.86 -6.23 39.25
N PHE A 503 -13.86 -4.91 39.04
CA PHE A 503 -12.66 -4.10 39.15
C PHE A 503 -12.06 -4.10 40.56
N LEU A 504 -12.88 -3.99 41.61
CA LEU A 504 -12.39 -4.06 43.00
C LEU A 504 -11.71 -5.39 43.31
N ILE A 505 -12.23 -6.51 42.80
CA ILE A 505 -11.59 -7.83 42.95
C ILE A 505 -10.22 -7.83 42.26
N VAL A 506 -10.16 -7.32 41.02
CA VAL A 506 -8.89 -7.20 40.28
C VAL A 506 -7.92 -6.26 40.99
N ALA A 507 -8.39 -5.15 41.56
CA ALA A 507 -7.58 -4.20 42.32
C ALA A 507 -6.99 -4.84 43.61
N VAL A 508 -7.76 -5.67 44.32
CA VAL A 508 -7.26 -6.41 45.50
C VAL A 508 -6.20 -7.46 45.09
N ALA A 509 -6.43 -8.17 43.98
CA ALA A 509 -5.44 -9.09 43.42
C ALA A 509 -4.16 -8.34 43.02
N SER A 510 -4.31 -7.19 42.35
CA SER A 510 -3.24 -6.29 41.93
C SER A 510 -2.41 -5.79 43.12
N HIS A 511 -3.07 -5.38 44.22
CA HIS A 511 -2.40 -5.05 45.47
C HIS A 511 -1.52 -6.21 45.98
N THR A 512 -2.06 -7.42 45.99
CA THR A 512 -1.37 -8.60 46.51
C THR A 512 -0.19 -9.01 45.63
N ILE A 513 -0.37 -9.05 44.30
CA ILE A 513 0.67 -9.40 43.32
C ILE A 513 1.81 -8.37 43.34
N SER A 514 1.48 -7.08 43.49
CA SER A 514 2.48 -6.00 43.52
C SER A 514 3.52 -6.11 44.64
N ASN A 515 3.16 -6.77 45.75
CA ASN A 515 4.08 -6.98 46.87
C ASN A 515 5.24 -7.91 46.50
N PHE A 516 5.12 -8.68 45.41
CA PHE A 516 6.20 -9.51 44.90
C PHE A 516 7.25 -8.70 44.10
N CYS A 517 6.87 -7.58 43.46
CA CYS A 517 7.77 -6.79 42.62
C CYS A 517 9.05 -6.30 43.34
N PRO A 518 8.98 -5.79 44.59
CA PRO A 518 10.18 -5.38 45.33
C PRO A 518 11.19 -6.50 45.55
N PHE A 519 10.77 -7.78 45.63
CA PHE A 519 11.70 -8.91 45.77
C PHE A 519 12.57 -9.11 44.52
N VAL A 520 12.08 -8.67 43.35
CA VAL A 520 12.80 -8.70 42.07
C VAL A 520 13.50 -7.35 41.79
N GLY A 521 13.44 -6.40 42.73
CA GLY A 521 14.04 -5.07 42.58
C GLY A 521 13.19 -4.07 41.78
N LEU A 522 11.92 -4.39 41.52
CA LEU A 522 10.98 -3.53 40.79
C LEU A 522 10.04 -2.79 41.77
N PRO A 523 9.61 -1.56 41.45
CA PRO A 523 8.63 -0.83 42.26
C PRO A 523 7.27 -1.53 42.31
N ARG A 524 6.47 -1.33 43.36
CA ARG A 524 5.10 -1.89 43.44
C ARG A 524 4.21 -1.48 42.26
N ILE A 525 4.40 -0.27 41.74
CA ILE A 525 3.64 0.27 40.60
C ILE A 525 3.72 -0.63 39.36
N THR A 526 4.86 -1.27 39.09
CA THR A 526 4.98 -2.18 37.93
C THR A 526 4.07 -3.39 38.08
N GLY A 527 3.85 -3.87 39.31
CA GLY A 527 2.93 -4.97 39.60
C GLY A 527 1.47 -4.58 39.41
N TYR A 528 1.10 -3.34 39.72
CA TYR A 528 -0.26 -2.84 39.46
C TYR A 528 -0.58 -2.83 37.98
N LEU A 529 0.34 -2.27 37.19
CA LEU A 529 0.19 -2.19 35.74
C LEU A 529 0.16 -3.58 35.10
N ALA A 530 1.08 -4.48 35.49
CA ALA A 530 1.15 -5.83 34.97
C ALA A 530 -0.14 -6.62 35.27
N THR A 531 -0.67 -6.50 36.48
CA THR A 531 -1.93 -7.17 36.84
C THR A 531 -3.10 -6.61 36.03
N GLY A 532 -3.14 -5.29 35.81
CA GLY A 532 -4.13 -4.64 34.93
C GLY A 532 -4.07 -5.16 33.49
N ILE A 533 -2.86 -5.27 32.91
CA ILE A 533 -2.64 -5.82 31.56
C ILE A 533 -3.13 -7.26 31.47
N ILE A 534 -2.81 -8.09 32.48
CA ILE A 534 -3.23 -9.49 32.54
C ILE A 534 -4.75 -9.61 32.68
N ALA A 535 -5.39 -8.78 33.52
CA ALA A 535 -6.84 -8.80 33.73
C ALA A 535 -7.63 -8.14 32.58
N GLY A 536 -6.98 -7.27 31.80
CA GLY A 536 -7.59 -6.49 30.73
C GLY A 536 -8.07 -7.31 29.53
N PRO A 537 -8.65 -6.64 28.52
CA PRO A 537 -9.41 -7.28 27.44
C PRO A 537 -8.56 -8.16 26.51
N PHE A 538 -7.24 -7.96 26.50
CA PHE A 538 -6.32 -8.62 25.58
C PHE A 538 -5.67 -9.90 26.12
N VAL A 539 -5.67 -10.13 27.45
CA VAL A 539 -5.04 -11.31 28.06
C VAL A 539 -6.09 -12.24 28.66
N LEU A 540 -6.66 -11.92 29.83
CA LEU A 540 -7.69 -12.75 30.46
C LEU A 540 -9.11 -12.28 30.14
N LYS A 541 -9.29 -11.05 29.63
CA LYS A 541 -10.60 -10.45 29.34
C LYS A 541 -11.55 -10.48 30.54
N LEU A 542 -11.01 -10.31 31.76
CA LEU A 542 -11.79 -10.19 33.00
C LEU A 542 -12.45 -8.81 33.10
N ILE A 543 -11.82 -7.80 32.49
CA ILE A 543 -12.37 -6.46 32.30
C ILE A 543 -12.41 -6.20 30.80
N THR A 544 -13.59 -5.96 30.26
CA THR A 544 -13.84 -5.68 28.84
C THR A 544 -13.60 -4.21 28.50
N THR A 545 -13.48 -3.90 27.20
CA THR A 545 -13.28 -2.52 26.70
C THR A 545 -14.40 -1.56 27.11
N ASP A 546 -15.64 -2.04 27.09
CA ASP A 546 -16.82 -1.23 27.45
C ASP A 546 -16.84 -0.94 28.96
N GLU A 547 -16.48 -1.93 29.78
CA GLU A 547 -16.36 -1.80 31.24
C GLU A 547 -15.26 -0.81 31.64
N ILE A 548 -14.15 -0.75 30.90
CA ILE A 548 -13.10 0.27 31.10
C ILE A 548 -13.65 1.67 30.85
N GLY A 549 -14.53 1.83 29.86
CA GLY A 549 -15.20 3.11 29.57
C GLY A 549 -16.09 3.59 30.73
N GLN A 550 -16.79 2.67 31.39
CA GLN A 550 -17.62 2.97 32.57
C GLN A 550 -16.80 3.31 33.82
N MET A 551 -15.51 2.99 33.86
CA MET A 551 -14.62 3.21 35.00
C MET A 551 -14.04 4.63 35.10
N ARG A 552 -14.55 5.57 34.30
CA ARG A 552 -14.12 6.97 34.29
C ARG A 552 -14.13 7.63 35.68
N PHE A 553 -15.09 7.29 36.53
CA PHE A 553 -15.13 7.75 37.92
C PHE A 553 -13.83 7.43 38.68
N VAL A 554 -13.33 6.19 38.59
CA VAL A 554 -12.11 5.76 39.29
C VAL A 554 -10.89 6.52 38.76
N ASP A 555 -10.84 6.75 37.44
CA ASP A 555 -9.76 7.47 36.78
C ASP A 555 -9.70 8.95 37.21
N GLU A 556 -10.82 9.68 37.10
CA GLU A 556 -10.88 11.10 37.48
C GLU A 556 -10.66 11.32 38.98
N LEU A 557 -11.20 10.43 39.82
CA LEU A 557 -10.96 10.43 41.27
C LEU A 557 -9.48 10.28 41.59
N ALA A 558 -8.79 9.39 40.88
CA ALA A 558 -7.37 9.16 41.06
C ALA A 558 -6.52 10.33 40.55
N LEU A 559 -6.82 10.85 39.35
CA LEU A 559 -6.14 12.02 38.78
C LEU A 559 -6.29 13.25 39.68
N ALA A 560 -7.46 13.45 40.28
CA ALA A 560 -7.69 14.53 41.22
C ALA A 560 -6.83 14.41 42.48
N TYR A 561 -6.76 13.21 43.07
CA TYR A 561 -5.87 12.93 44.19
C TYR A 561 -4.40 13.13 43.80
N ILE A 562 -3.97 12.64 42.64
CA ILE A 562 -2.59 12.79 42.16
C ILE A 562 -2.24 14.27 42.01
N GLY A 563 -3.14 15.07 41.44
CA GLY A 563 -2.98 16.53 41.32
C GLY A 563 -2.86 17.21 42.68
N LEU A 564 -3.77 16.93 43.61
CA LEU A 564 -3.73 17.49 44.97
C LEU A 564 -2.46 17.09 45.72
N ALA A 565 -2.05 15.82 45.62
CA ALA A 565 -0.85 15.30 46.26
C ALA A 565 0.43 15.92 45.67
N ALA A 566 0.52 16.05 44.34
CA ALA A 566 1.64 16.72 43.67
C ALA A 566 1.71 18.21 44.05
N GLY A 567 0.56 18.89 44.08
CA GLY A 567 0.43 20.25 44.54
C GLY A 567 0.93 20.44 45.96
N ALA A 568 0.48 19.60 46.89
CA ALA A 568 0.83 19.66 48.31
C ALA A 568 2.33 19.45 48.59
N LYS A 569 3.11 19.07 47.58
CA LYS A 569 4.55 18.88 47.70
C LYS A 569 5.37 20.11 47.29
N LEU A 570 4.74 21.14 46.70
CA LEU A 570 5.38 22.42 46.40
C LEU A 570 5.57 23.25 47.67
N HIS A 571 6.67 23.07 48.39
CA HIS A 571 6.97 23.91 49.54
C HIS A 571 7.64 25.22 49.12
N TRP A 572 6.86 26.31 49.11
CA TRP A 572 7.33 27.62 48.63
C TRP A 572 8.58 28.13 49.37
N VAL A 573 8.65 27.94 50.68
CA VAL A 573 9.74 28.46 51.52
C VAL A 573 11.07 27.76 51.24
N GLU A 574 11.05 26.45 50.97
CA GLU A 574 12.24 25.70 50.59
C GLU A 574 12.64 25.99 49.14
N MET A 575 11.67 26.07 48.23
CA MET A 575 11.91 26.21 46.80
C MET A 575 12.42 27.61 46.42
N ARG A 576 11.92 28.68 47.07
CA ARG A 576 12.32 30.07 46.77
C ARG A 576 13.83 30.31 46.89
N ARG A 577 14.50 29.58 47.78
CA ARG A 577 15.96 29.69 47.99
C ARG A 577 16.77 29.19 46.81
N LYS A 578 16.21 28.27 46.01
CA LYS A 578 16.87 27.62 44.87
C LYS A 578 16.17 27.89 43.53
N ILE A 579 15.25 28.84 43.50
CA ILE A 579 14.34 29.03 42.36
C ILE A 579 15.08 29.31 41.04
N LYS A 580 16.23 30.00 41.09
CA LYS A 580 17.03 30.28 39.89
C LYS A 580 17.58 29.00 39.26
N SER A 581 18.09 28.08 40.08
CA SER A 581 18.61 26.80 39.62
C SER A 581 17.50 25.88 39.13
N ILE A 582 16.41 25.79 39.90
CA ILE A 582 15.22 25.00 39.53
C ILE A 582 14.66 25.49 38.19
N LEU A 583 14.48 26.81 38.03
CA LEU A 583 13.95 27.39 36.79
C LEU A 583 14.89 27.16 35.61
N SER A 584 16.21 27.27 35.81
CA SER A 584 17.20 27.04 34.74
C SER A 584 17.17 25.58 34.28
N VAL A 585 17.23 24.62 35.20
CA VAL A 585 17.17 23.19 34.85
C VAL A 585 15.82 22.84 34.23
N THR A 586 14.70 23.31 34.78
CA THR A 586 13.39 23.06 34.18
C THR A 586 13.28 23.63 32.77
N LEU A 587 13.76 24.86 32.52
CA LEU A 587 13.72 25.49 31.19
C LEU A 587 14.52 24.70 30.14
N TRP A 588 15.72 24.25 30.50
CA TRP A 588 16.56 23.50 29.56
C TRP A 588 16.07 22.08 29.36
N LEU A 589 15.57 21.42 30.40
CA LEU A 589 14.88 20.14 30.28
C LEU A 589 13.69 20.25 29.32
N THR A 590 12.80 21.22 29.54
CA THR A 590 11.61 21.41 28.70
C THR A 590 12.00 21.72 27.26
N LEU A 591 12.98 22.61 27.02
CA LEU A 591 13.43 22.95 25.67
C LEU A 591 14.00 21.74 24.92
N PHE A 592 14.96 21.02 25.51
CA PHE A 592 15.61 19.90 24.83
C PHE A 592 14.64 18.73 24.63
N GLU A 593 13.83 18.38 25.63
CA GLU A 593 12.84 17.30 25.50
C GLU A 593 11.75 17.65 24.47
N TYR A 594 11.28 18.90 24.45
CA TYR A 594 10.30 19.34 23.47
C TYR A 594 10.85 19.27 22.05
N VAL A 595 12.01 19.90 21.81
CA VAL A 595 12.61 19.97 20.46
C VAL A 595 13.03 18.59 19.97
N ILE A 596 13.76 17.82 20.79
CA ILE A 596 14.23 16.49 20.40
C ILE A 596 13.05 15.52 20.29
N GLY A 597 12.07 15.58 21.20
CA GLY A 597 10.87 14.76 21.15
C GLY A 597 10.06 15.00 19.88
N THR A 598 9.78 16.27 19.55
CA THR A 598 9.08 16.64 18.31
C THR A 598 9.87 16.23 17.07
N LEU A 599 11.17 16.51 17.03
CA LEU A 599 12.02 16.11 15.89
C LEU A 599 12.05 14.59 15.71
N THR A 600 12.11 13.84 16.81
CA THR A 600 12.12 12.37 16.75
C THR A 600 10.83 11.85 16.09
N ILE A 601 9.67 12.41 16.43
CA ILE A 601 8.39 12.03 15.83
C ILE A 601 8.32 12.43 14.35
N ILE A 602 8.82 13.61 13.98
CA ILE A 602 8.88 14.04 12.57
C ILE A 602 9.76 13.09 11.75
N VAL A 603 10.94 12.73 12.25
CA VAL A 603 11.84 11.78 11.58
C VAL A 603 11.20 10.39 11.48
N LEU A 604 10.43 9.99 12.48
CA LEU A 604 9.71 8.72 12.51
C LEU A 604 8.37 8.73 11.78
N ALA A 605 7.92 9.88 11.26
CA ALA A 605 6.60 10.01 10.65
C ALA A 605 6.39 9.02 9.49
N ASN A 606 7.43 8.81 8.68
CA ASN A 606 7.38 7.85 7.57
C ASN A 606 7.36 6.38 8.01
N TYR A 607 7.66 6.07 9.27
CA TYR A 607 7.62 4.71 9.83
C TYR A 607 6.37 4.47 10.67
N LEU A 608 5.66 5.53 11.05
CA LEU A 608 4.44 5.49 11.86
C LEU A 608 3.22 5.42 10.94
N VAL A 609 2.56 4.25 10.91
CA VAL A 609 1.40 3.98 10.03
C VAL A 609 0.31 5.07 10.13
N PHE A 610 0.05 5.58 11.34
CA PHE A 610 -0.97 6.62 11.54
C PHE A 610 -0.55 8.03 11.07
N LEU A 611 0.75 8.28 10.87
CA LEU A 611 1.29 9.56 10.35
C LEU A 611 1.58 9.53 8.85
N GLN A 612 1.76 8.35 8.25
CA GLN A 612 1.99 8.23 6.79
C GLN A 612 0.86 8.82 5.94
N ALA A 613 -0.37 8.81 6.48
CA ALA A 613 -1.54 9.33 5.82
C ALA A 613 -1.83 10.81 6.15
N THR A 614 -1.10 11.47 7.06
CA THR A 614 -1.42 12.86 7.45
C THR A 614 -0.74 13.88 6.55
N THR A 615 -1.28 15.11 6.48
CA THR A 615 -0.60 16.21 5.79
C THR A 615 0.66 16.62 6.55
N THR A 616 1.59 17.33 5.90
CA THR A 616 2.80 17.82 6.58
C THR A 616 2.48 18.73 7.76
N MET A 617 1.43 19.55 7.66
CA MET A 617 1.01 20.46 8.74
C MET A 617 0.41 19.70 9.92
N GLU A 618 -0.46 18.72 9.66
CA GLU A 618 -1.00 17.82 10.67
C GLU A 618 0.11 17.00 11.36
N CYS A 619 1.08 16.52 10.59
CA CYS A 619 2.23 15.79 11.12
C CYS A 619 3.03 16.67 12.11
N TYR A 620 3.26 17.95 11.79
CA TYR A 620 3.93 18.86 12.72
C TYR A 620 3.10 19.11 13.98
N ALA A 621 1.79 19.29 13.86
CA ALA A 621 0.89 19.46 15.01
C ALA A 621 0.92 18.25 15.95
N ILE A 622 0.78 17.04 15.40
CA ILE A 622 0.82 15.78 16.16
C ILE A 622 2.21 15.57 16.80
N ALA A 623 3.29 15.90 16.08
CA ALA A 623 4.65 15.81 16.60
C ALA A 623 4.93 16.81 17.74
N MET A 624 4.35 18.01 17.69
CA MET A 624 4.44 18.99 18.77
C MET A 624 3.70 18.53 20.02
N LEU A 625 2.49 17.97 19.87
CA LEU A 625 1.77 17.32 20.96
C LEU A 625 2.57 16.18 21.59
N ALA A 626 3.11 15.29 20.76
CA ALA A 626 3.93 14.17 21.22
C ALA A 626 5.20 14.65 21.95
N GLY A 627 5.89 15.66 21.42
CA GLY A 627 7.05 16.29 22.07
C GLY A 627 6.70 16.92 23.42
N CYS A 628 5.54 17.59 23.52
CA CYS A 628 5.02 18.12 24.78
C CYS A 628 4.83 17.03 25.84
N MET A 629 4.32 15.87 25.44
CA MET A 629 4.09 14.74 26.35
C MET A 629 5.39 14.10 26.86
N MET A 630 6.50 14.22 26.11
CA MET A 630 7.80 13.68 26.53
C MET A 630 8.40 14.42 27.73
N ILE A 631 8.07 15.70 27.92
CA ILE A 631 8.57 16.55 29.01
C ILE A 631 8.04 16.08 30.38
N ALA A 632 6.87 15.44 30.39
CA ALA A 632 6.15 15.07 31.59
C ALA A 632 6.94 14.08 32.46
N ARG A 633 6.79 14.21 33.78
CA ARG A 633 7.53 13.41 34.77
C ARG A 633 6.63 12.96 35.90
N SER A 634 7.06 11.94 36.64
CA SER A 634 6.28 11.40 37.76
C SER A 634 6.85 11.81 39.12
N PRO A 635 6.27 12.83 39.79
CA PRO A 635 6.64 13.16 41.18
C PRO A 635 6.25 12.04 42.16
N SER A 636 5.16 11.32 41.89
CA SER A 636 4.71 10.18 42.71
C SER A 636 5.70 9.01 42.69
N SER A 637 6.21 8.64 41.51
CA SER A 637 7.22 7.57 41.39
C SER A 637 8.55 7.99 42.00
N ALA A 638 8.95 9.25 41.83
CA ALA A 638 10.16 9.77 42.45
C ALA A 638 10.06 9.75 43.98
N LEU A 639 8.92 10.19 44.53
CA LEU A 639 8.67 10.18 45.97
C LEU A 639 8.69 8.77 46.55
N ALA A 640 8.07 7.80 45.88
CA ALA A 640 8.07 6.41 46.34
C ALA A 640 9.50 5.86 46.51
N VAL A 641 10.40 6.15 45.56
CA VAL A 641 11.81 5.76 45.66
C VAL A 641 12.52 6.53 46.77
N ILE A 642 12.28 7.84 46.89
CA ILE A 642 12.87 8.69 47.94
C ILE A 642 12.46 8.19 49.34
N GLU A 643 11.18 7.87 49.54
CA GLU A 643 10.67 7.34 50.81
C GLU A 643 11.16 5.92 51.09
N GLU A 644 11.19 5.04 50.08
CA GLU A 644 11.72 3.67 50.23
C GLU A 644 13.20 3.67 50.63
N THR A 645 13.97 4.59 50.03
CA THR A 645 15.39 4.77 50.32
C THR A 645 15.67 5.63 51.55
N GLY A 646 14.65 6.28 52.13
CA GLY A 646 14.82 7.25 53.20
C GLY A 646 15.71 8.43 52.82
N SER A 647 15.81 8.77 51.53
CA SER A 647 16.72 9.79 51.03
C SER A 647 16.30 11.18 51.50
N GLN A 648 17.24 11.93 52.07
CA GLN A 648 17.05 13.32 52.48
C GLN A 648 18.34 14.09 52.22
N GLY A 649 18.23 15.22 51.53
CA GLY A 649 19.40 16.01 51.22
C GLY A 649 19.14 17.08 50.18
N HIS A 650 20.18 17.86 49.90
CA HIS A 650 20.11 19.00 49.00
C HIS A 650 19.69 18.57 47.58
N PHE A 651 20.23 17.46 47.11
CA PHE A 651 20.04 16.93 45.76
C PHE A 651 18.64 16.33 45.59
N THR A 652 18.18 15.59 46.60
CA THR A 652 16.84 15.00 46.67
C THR A 652 15.76 16.08 46.56
N THR A 653 15.83 17.13 47.40
CA THR A 653 14.86 18.24 47.36
C THR A 653 14.92 19.00 46.04
N PHE A 654 16.12 19.15 45.45
CA PHE A 654 16.32 19.84 44.18
C PHE A 654 15.66 19.10 43.01
N ILE A 655 15.99 17.82 42.81
CA ILE A 655 15.39 16.97 41.76
C ILE A 655 13.88 16.95 41.91
N PHE A 656 13.41 16.73 43.13
CA PHE A 656 11.99 16.62 43.38
C PHE A 656 11.24 17.92 43.04
N SER A 657 11.81 19.08 43.35
CA SER A 657 11.23 20.38 42.98
C SER A 657 11.18 20.60 41.47
N VAL A 658 12.25 20.23 40.75
CA VAL A 658 12.31 20.30 39.27
C VAL A 658 11.23 19.39 38.66
N THR A 659 11.09 18.16 39.16
CA THR A 659 10.10 17.19 38.68
C THR A 659 8.67 17.72 38.81
N VAL A 660 8.31 18.34 39.94
CA VAL A 660 6.97 18.90 40.13
C VAL A 660 6.74 20.14 39.25
N LEU A 661 7.75 21.00 39.09
CA LEU A 661 7.63 22.18 38.23
C LEU A 661 7.47 21.82 36.74
N CYS A 662 8.18 20.80 36.26
CA CYS A 662 8.03 20.28 34.90
C CYS A 662 6.59 19.84 34.61
N ASP A 663 5.92 19.22 35.59
CA ASP A 663 4.54 18.73 35.43
C ASP A 663 3.55 19.88 35.21
N ILE A 664 3.73 21.00 35.90
CA ILE A 664 2.95 22.24 35.69
C ILE A 664 3.20 22.81 34.28
N VAL A 665 4.47 22.88 33.87
CA VAL A 665 4.85 23.39 32.55
C VAL A 665 4.21 22.57 31.44
N VAL A 666 4.12 21.25 31.60
CA VAL A 666 3.47 20.37 30.62
C VAL A 666 1.99 20.65 30.48
N ILE A 667 1.26 20.88 31.57
CA ILE A 667 -0.18 21.18 31.49
C ILE A 667 -0.42 22.47 30.69
N VAL A 668 0.41 23.49 30.88
CA VAL A 668 0.32 24.74 30.13
C VAL A 668 0.70 24.53 28.66
N LEU A 669 1.83 23.88 28.39
CA LEU A 669 2.29 23.59 27.03
C LEU A 669 1.33 22.67 26.28
N PHE A 670 0.66 21.75 26.96
CA PHE A 670 -0.30 20.84 26.36
C PHE A 670 -1.49 21.61 25.81
N ASN A 671 -2.07 22.52 26.60
CA ASN A 671 -3.22 23.31 26.14
C ASN A 671 -2.84 24.27 24.99
N ILE A 672 -1.63 24.84 25.02
CA ILE A 672 -1.09 25.61 23.88
C ILE A 672 -0.98 24.71 22.63
N ASN A 673 -0.41 23.51 22.77
CA ASN A 673 -0.26 22.57 21.65
C ASN A 673 -1.60 22.03 21.14
N SER A 674 -2.59 21.83 22.01
CA SER A 674 -3.95 21.47 21.61
C SER A 674 -4.60 22.58 20.80
N MET A 675 -4.48 23.85 21.22
CA MET A 675 -4.97 25.00 20.46
C MET A 675 -4.30 25.08 19.08
N ILE A 676 -2.97 24.92 19.03
CA ILE A 676 -2.20 24.90 17.77
C ILE A 676 -2.67 23.74 16.88
N THR A 677 -2.87 22.56 17.46
CA THR A 677 -3.31 21.36 16.73
C THR A 677 -4.72 21.53 16.17
N GLU A 678 -5.64 22.09 16.94
CA GLU A 678 -7.00 22.36 16.50
C GLU A 678 -7.05 23.40 15.36
N ALA A 679 -6.20 24.44 15.43
CA ALA A 679 -6.05 25.41 14.36
C ALA A 679 -5.54 24.77 13.06
N PHE A 680 -4.55 23.86 13.15
CA PHE A 680 -4.04 23.13 11.99
C PHE A 680 -5.03 22.08 11.44
N LEU A 681 -5.87 21.49 12.28
CA LEU A 681 -6.84 20.46 11.86
C LEU A 681 -8.14 21.03 11.29
N SER A 682 -8.51 22.26 11.64
CA SER A 682 -9.80 22.86 11.28
C SER A 682 -9.68 23.96 10.23
N ASP A 683 -8.48 24.20 9.69
CA ASP A 683 -8.12 25.37 8.84
C ASP A 683 -8.60 26.72 9.42
N LYS A 684 -8.86 26.77 10.73
CA LYS A 684 -9.26 27.98 11.45
C LYS A 684 -8.01 28.74 11.84
N SER A 685 -7.97 30.03 11.52
CA SER A 685 -6.92 30.91 12.01
C SER A 685 -7.01 31.05 13.54
N ILE A 686 -5.86 31.06 14.21
CA ILE A 686 -5.77 31.35 15.64
C ILE A 686 -6.25 32.78 15.85
N SER A 687 -7.48 32.94 16.34
CA SER A 687 -8.06 34.24 16.63
C SER A 687 -7.49 34.79 17.94
N PHE A 688 -7.48 36.12 18.08
CA PHE A 688 -7.15 36.76 19.36
C PHE A 688 -8.09 36.28 20.49
N GLN A 689 -9.34 35.96 20.15
CA GLN A 689 -10.32 35.44 21.10
C GLN A 689 -9.92 34.06 21.63
N SER A 690 -9.44 33.14 20.78
CA SER A 690 -8.96 31.81 21.20
C SER A 690 -7.77 31.89 22.15
N VAL A 691 -6.85 32.83 21.90
CA VAL A 691 -5.71 33.08 22.81
C VAL A 691 -6.18 33.65 24.14
N MET A 692 -7.12 34.60 24.13
CA MET A 692 -7.70 35.15 25.36
C MET A 692 -8.49 34.12 26.14
N GLU A 693 -9.20 33.21 25.47
CA GLU A 693 -9.91 32.10 26.09
C GLU A 693 -8.95 31.14 26.80
N LEU A 694 -7.83 30.77 26.16
CA LEU A 694 -6.78 29.95 26.78
C LEU A 694 -6.15 30.65 28.01
N VAL A 695 -5.83 31.94 27.89
CA VAL A 695 -5.29 32.72 29.01
C VAL A 695 -6.31 32.81 30.15
N ALA A 696 -7.58 33.08 29.83
CA ALA A 696 -8.66 33.11 30.80
C ALA A 696 -8.83 31.75 31.49
N GLN A 697 -8.82 30.65 30.73
CA GLN A 697 -8.90 29.29 31.26
C GLN A 697 -7.80 29.03 32.30
N MET A 698 -6.55 29.39 31.98
CA MET A 698 -5.42 29.22 32.90
C MET A 698 -5.57 30.07 34.16
N VAL A 699 -5.89 31.36 34.01
CA VAL A 699 -6.03 32.30 35.14
C VAL A 699 -7.19 31.91 36.05
N ILE A 700 -8.36 31.55 35.48
CA ILE A 700 -9.52 31.09 36.22
C ILE A 700 -9.19 29.79 36.95
N SER A 701 -8.49 28.85 36.32
CA SER A 701 -8.07 27.58 36.94
C SER A 701 -7.14 27.80 38.15
N VAL A 702 -6.17 28.72 38.05
CA VAL A 702 -5.34 29.11 39.20
C VAL A 702 -6.19 29.76 40.28
N ALA A 703 -7.07 30.69 39.93
CA ALA A 703 -7.90 31.40 40.90
C ALA A 703 -8.83 30.44 41.67
N VAL A 704 -9.51 29.54 40.96
CA VAL A 704 -10.37 28.50 41.55
C VAL A 704 -9.54 27.53 42.38
N GLY A 705 -8.36 27.11 41.93
CA GLY A 705 -7.43 26.31 42.72
C GLY A 705 -7.03 26.98 44.05
N ILE A 706 -6.68 28.27 44.04
CA ILE A 706 -6.33 29.02 45.26
C ILE A 706 -7.54 29.13 46.20
N LEU A 707 -8.70 29.55 45.68
CA LEU A 707 -9.92 29.73 46.47
C LEU A 707 -10.37 28.41 47.10
N SER A 708 -10.42 27.34 46.30
CA SER A 708 -10.84 26.02 46.72
C SER A 708 -9.82 25.37 47.68
N GLY A 709 -8.52 25.57 47.47
CA GLY A 709 -7.46 25.14 48.39
C GLY A 709 -7.54 25.82 49.76
N LYS A 710 -7.83 27.14 49.79
CA LYS A 710 -8.08 27.88 51.05
C LYS A 710 -9.34 27.40 51.76
N PHE A 711 -10.42 27.17 51.00
CA PHE A 711 -11.66 26.60 51.54
C PHE A 711 -11.41 25.22 52.16
N MET A 712 -10.72 24.33 51.44
CA MET A 712 -10.35 23.01 51.95
C MET A 712 -9.43 23.10 53.16
N SER A 713 -8.51 24.08 53.19
CA SER A 713 -7.69 24.35 54.36
C SER A 713 -8.56 24.63 55.58
N TYR A 714 -9.61 25.43 55.47
CA TYR A 714 -10.54 25.68 56.58
C TYR A 714 -11.27 24.41 57.04
N VAL A 715 -11.69 23.55 56.11
CA VAL A 715 -12.38 22.28 56.40
C VAL A 715 -11.46 21.28 57.12
N ILE A 716 -10.21 21.12 56.66
CA ILE A 716 -9.23 20.19 57.25
C ILE A 716 -8.71 20.70 58.60
N LEU A 717 -8.53 22.03 58.71
CA LEU A 717 -8.15 22.73 59.92
C LEU A 717 -9.26 22.82 60.97
N TRP A 718 -10.50 22.45 60.62
CA TRP A 718 -11.63 22.45 61.56
C TRP A 718 -11.29 21.53 62.74
N ARG A 719 -10.79 22.15 63.80
CA ARG A 719 -10.09 21.52 64.92
C ARG A 719 -11.08 20.72 65.74
N THR A 720 -10.92 19.40 65.76
CA THR A 720 -11.62 18.54 66.72
C THR A 720 -10.98 18.72 68.10
N PRO A 721 -11.73 19.10 69.15
CA PRO A 721 -11.18 19.23 70.49
C PRO A 721 -10.88 17.85 71.10
N ARG A 722 -9.73 17.73 71.78
CA ARG A 722 -9.29 16.66 72.70
C ARG A 722 -9.81 15.23 72.40
N ILE A 723 -9.50 14.70 71.22
CA ILE A 723 -9.63 13.26 70.97
C ILE A 723 -8.25 12.61 71.17
N SER A 724 -8.17 11.62 72.06
CA SER A 724 -6.95 10.84 72.27
C SER A 724 -6.52 10.15 70.96
N ARG A 725 -5.23 10.27 70.61
CA ARG A 725 -4.63 9.67 69.39
C ARG A 725 -4.83 8.14 69.29
N ARG A 726 -5.10 7.46 70.42
CA ARG A 726 -5.40 6.02 70.48
C ARG A 726 -6.87 5.65 70.26
N SER A 727 -7.80 6.61 70.25
CA SER A 727 -9.24 6.34 70.13
C SER A 727 -9.62 5.87 68.72
N ARG A 728 -10.57 4.92 68.63
CA ARG A 728 -11.22 4.53 67.35
C ARG A 728 -11.82 5.75 66.64
N MET A 729 -12.28 6.76 67.38
CA MET A 729 -12.80 8.00 66.80
C MET A 729 -11.73 8.81 66.06
N HIS A 730 -10.47 8.79 66.50
CA HIS A 730 -9.40 9.49 65.78
C HIS A 730 -9.14 8.83 64.42
N LYS A 731 -9.13 7.50 64.36
CA LYS A 731 -9.01 6.75 63.09
C LYS A 731 -10.20 7.01 62.16
N LEU A 732 -11.43 7.02 62.70
CA LEU A 732 -12.63 7.32 61.93
C LEU A 732 -12.59 8.75 61.37
N LEU A 733 -12.14 9.73 62.16
CA LEU A 733 -11.98 11.10 61.72
C LEU A 733 -10.90 11.25 60.63
N GLN A 734 -9.78 10.54 60.77
CA GLN A 734 -8.74 10.50 59.74
C GLN A 734 -9.32 9.95 58.43
N PHE A 735 -10.07 8.83 58.49
CA PHE A 735 -10.74 8.26 57.33
C PHE A 735 -11.80 9.21 56.73
N SER A 736 -12.58 9.93 57.54
CA SER A 736 -13.54 10.90 57.03
C SER A 736 -12.85 12.08 56.34
N LYS A 737 -11.73 12.58 56.90
CA LYS A 737 -10.92 13.62 56.26
C LYS A 737 -10.34 13.14 54.92
N GLN A 738 -9.90 11.88 54.86
CA GLN A 738 -9.42 11.25 53.63
C GLN A 738 -10.52 11.23 52.55
N LEU A 739 -11.72 10.76 52.90
CA LEU A 739 -12.87 10.75 51.98
C LEU A 739 -13.24 12.16 51.51
N VAL A 740 -13.23 13.15 52.41
CA VAL A 740 -13.53 14.56 52.05
C VAL A 740 -12.50 15.13 51.07
N ILE A 741 -11.20 14.86 51.28
CA ILE A 741 -10.15 15.29 50.34
C ILE A 741 -10.37 14.67 48.97
N LEU A 742 -10.66 13.37 48.92
CA LEU A 742 -10.86 12.62 47.68
C LEU A 742 -12.09 13.12 46.92
N MET A 743 -13.23 13.25 47.60
CA MET A 743 -14.49 13.74 47.01
C MET A 743 -14.40 15.20 46.57
N PHE A 744 -13.61 16.04 47.26
CA PHE A 744 -13.35 17.40 46.83
C PHE A 744 -12.50 17.49 45.57
N GLY A 745 -11.45 16.66 45.47
CA GLY A 745 -10.68 16.56 44.24
C GLY A 745 -11.60 16.17 43.07
N PHE A 746 -12.43 15.16 43.28
CA PHE A 746 -13.43 14.74 42.31
C PHE A 746 -14.44 15.85 41.96
N SER A 747 -14.91 16.62 42.93
CA SER A 747 -15.85 17.72 42.66
C SER A 747 -15.20 18.84 41.83
N LEU A 748 -13.89 19.07 41.94
CA LEU A 748 -13.17 19.98 41.04
C LEU A 748 -13.13 19.46 39.60
N PHE A 749 -13.03 18.14 39.39
CA PHE A 749 -13.13 17.53 38.07
C PHE A 749 -14.53 17.68 37.46
N VAL A 750 -15.57 17.36 38.24
CA VAL A 750 -16.96 17.57 37.83
C VAL A 750 -17.24 19.05 37.51
N LEU A 751 -16.74 19.97 38.34
CA LEU A 751 -16.86 21.41 38.10
C LEU A 751 -16.15 21.83 36.80
N GLY A 752 -14.98 21.27 36.52
CA GLY A 752 -14.27 21.51 35.26
C GLY A 752 -15.09 21.08 34.04
N HIS A 753 -15.75 19.92 34.10
CA HIS A 753 -16.64 19.48 33.01
C HIS A 753 -17.89 20.36 32.87
N LEU A 754 -18.48 20.80 33.99
CA LEU A 754 -19.66 21.69 33.98
C LEU A 754 -19.35 23.11 33.46
N CYS A 755 -18.12 23.58 33.65
CA CYS A 755 -17.68 24.91 33.25
C CYS A 755 -16.74 24.88 32.03
N HIS A 756 -16.78 23.82 31.21
CA HIS A 756 -16.00 23.75 29.98
C HIS A 756 -16.36 24.92 29.05
N PRO A 757 -15.39 25.63 28.42
CA PRO A 757 -13.94 25.39 28.37
C PRO A 757 -13.10 26.17 29.42
N TRP A 758 -13.73 26.83 30.39
CA TRP A 758 -13.09 27.84 31.24
C TRP A 758 -12.21 27.31 32.38
N LEU A 759 -12.21 25.99 32.62
CA LEU A 759 -11.56 25.37 33.78
C LEU A 759 -10.77 24.12 33.39
N GLU A 760 -9.50 24.07 33.76
CA GLU A 760 -8.63 22.90 33.63
C GLU A 760 -8.52 22.19 34.99
N SER A 761 -9.22 21.05 35.13
CA SER A 761 -9.42 20.33 36.41
C SER A 761 -8.12 19.91 37.09
N LEU A 762 -7.14 19.39 36.33
CA LEU A 762 -5.83 18.96 36.85
C LEU A 762 -5.05 20.13 37.46
N MET A 763 -5.06 21.27 36.77
CA MET A 763 -4.38 22.49 37.23
C MET A 763 -5.05 23.04 38.49
N CYS A 764 -6.38 23.03 38.56
CA CYS A 764 -7.12 23.39 39.76
C CYS A 764 -6.71 22.52 40.96
N CYS A 765 -6.64 21.21 40.77
CA CYS A 765 -6.25 20.26 41.82
C CYS A 765 -4.80 20.50 42.30
N MET A 766 -3.85 20.70 41.38
CA MET A 766 -2.45 21.02 41.74
C MET A 766 -2.32 22.34 42.51
N VAL A 767 -2.98 23.40 42.04
CA VAL A 767 -2.93 24.70 42.72
C VAL A 767 -3.65 24.63 44.06
N ALA A 768 -4.76 23.89 44.16
CA ALA A 768 -5.45 23.64 45.43
C ALA A 768 -4.58 22.88 46.42
N GLY A 769 -3.87 21.83 45.98
CA GLY A 769 -2.91 21.10 46.80
C GLY A 769 -1.77 21.98 47.29
N ALA A 770 -1.17 22.77 46.41
CA ALA A 770 -0.10 23.70 46.75
C ALA A 770 -0.57 24.75 47.75
N THR A 771 -1.76 25.32 47.52
CA THR A 771 -2.36 26.29 48.44
C THR A 771 -2.64 25.65 49.79
N LEU A 772 -3.24 24.45 49.81
CA LEU A 772 -3.56 23.71 51.01
C LEU A 772 -2.32 23.42 51.87
N TYR A 773 -1.19 23.07 51.25
CA TYR A 773 0.05 22.80 51.98
C TYR A 773 0.73 24.08 52.49
N ASN A 774 0.85 25.11 51.65
CA ASN A 774 1.57 26.33 52.00
C ASN A 774 0.80 27.23 52.97
N TRP A 775 -0.53 27.23 52.92
CA TRP A 775 -1.39 28.03 53.80
C TRP A 775 -1.40 27.54 55.25
N ASN A 776 -1.22 26.23 55.45
CA ASN A 776 -1.20 25.60 56.76
C ASN A 776 0.16 25.77 57.47
N HIS A 777 0.18 25.81 58.81
CA HIS A 777 1.41 25.87 59.60
C HIS A 777 1.72 24.53 60.30
N GLY A 778 3.02 24.20 60.41
CA GLY A 778 3.60 23.16 61.27
C GLY A 778 2.81 21.85 61.35
N SER A 779 2.11 21.63 62.48
CA SER A 779 1.40 20.39 62.79
C SER A 779 0.35 19.99 61.74
N ASN A 780 -0.27 20.98 61.08
CA ASN A 780 -1.34 20.73 60.11
C ASN A 780 -0.77 20.27 58.77
N ARG A 781 0.48 20.62 58.45
CA ARG A 781 1.20 20.11 57.27
C ARG A 781 1.59 18.65 57.44
N GLU A 782 2.03 18.27 58.64
CA GLU A 782 2.33 16.87 58.97
C GLU A 782 1.07 16.02 58.90
N GLU A 783 -0.04 16.49 59.47
CA GLU A 783 -1.33 15.81 59.39
C GLU A 783 -1.78 15.64 57.92
N LEU A 784 -1.68 16.68 57.10
CA LEU A 784 -2.01 16.61 55.68
C LEU A 784 -1.11 15.59 54.93
N ASN A 785 0.19 15.60 55.19
CA ASN A 785 1.12 14.63 54.60
C ASN A 785 0.77 13.19 54.99
N LEU A 786 0.39 12.95 56.25
CA LEU A 786 -0.04 11.63 56.73
C LEU A 786 -1.35 11.18 56.06
N LEU A 787 -2.33 12.09 55.94
CA LEU A 787 -3.60 11.85 55.26
C LEU A 787 -3.36 11.48 53.79
N LEU A 788 -2.59 12.29 53.07
CA LEU A 788 -2.26 12.03 51.66
C LEU A 788 -1.48 10.74 51.49
N LYS A 789 -0.47 10.47 52.33
CA LYS A 789 0.33 9.24 52.27
C LYS A 789 -0.51 7.99 52.51
N SER A 790 -1.43 8.02 53.47
CA SER A 790 -2.32 6.89 53.76
C SER A 790 -3.31 6.59 52.63
N MET A 791 -3.66 7.59 51.81
CA MET A 791 -4.54 7.40 50.65
C MET A 791 -3.80 6.91 49.40
N ALA A 792 -2.49 7.14 49.33
CA ALA A 792 -1.67 6.88 48.14
C ALA A 792 -1.78 5.43 47.66
N ASP A 793 -1.63 4.47 48.57
CA ASP A 793 -1.63 3.05 48.22
C ASP A 793 -2.96 2.62 47.56
N PHE A 794 -4.11 3.06 48.10
CA PHE A 794 -5.42 2.71 47.56
C PHE A 794 -5.67 3.36 46.19
N VAL A 795 -5.33 4.64 46.05
CA VAL A 795 -5.54 5.38 44.80
C VAL A 795 -4.62 4.86 43.70
N TYR A 796 -3.35 4.57 44.02
CA TYR A 796 -2.38 4.04 43.05
C TYR A 796 -2.76 2.64 42.56
N VAL A 797 -3.25 1.76 43.45
CA VAL A 797 -3.76 0.44 43.05
C VAL A 797 -4.87 0.61 42.03
N GLY A 798 -5.89 1.44 42.30
CA GLY A 798 -6.99 1.69 41.36
C GLY A 798 -6.49 2.26 40.03
N PHE A 799 -5.79 3.39 40.07
CA PHE A 799 -5.34 4.10 38.87
C PHE A 799 -4.46 3.26 37.95
N PHE A 800 -3.39 2.65 38.50
CA PHE A 800 -2.43 1.93 37.67
C PHE A 800 -2.96 0.57 37.21
N THR A 801 -3.87 -0.06 37.96
CA THR A 801 -4.54 -1.28 37.48
C THR A 801 -5.49 -0.96 36.33
N LEU A 802 -6.27 0.13 36.43
CA LEU A 802 -7.15 0.58 35.35
C LEU A 802 -6.36 1.03 34.11
N THR A 803 -5.26 1.76 34.31
CA THR A 803 -4.31 2.12 33.23
C THR A 803 -3.73 0.87 32.56
N GLY A 804 -3.40 -0.16 33.34
CA GLY A 804 -2.90 -1.43 32.80
C GLY A 804 -3.96 -2.14 31.96
N ALA A 805 -5.22 -2.12 32.41
CA ALA A 805 -6.34 -2.74 31.70
C ALA A 805 -6.73 -1.99 30.43
N SER A 806 -6.52 -0.66 30.37
CA SER A 806 -6.85 0.16 29.19
C SER A 806 -5.82 0.09 28.05
N LEU A 807 -4.76 -0.70 28.21
CA LEU A 807 -3.70 -0.87 27.22
C LEU A 807 -4.09 -1.80 26.07
N GLU A 808 -3.96 -1.29 24.84
CA GLU A 808 -4.13 -2.06 23.62
C GLU A 808 -2.83 -2.80 23.27
N LEU A 809 -2.70 -4.03 23.76
CA LEU A 809 -1.48 -4.84 23.68
C LEU A 809 -1.01 -5.15 22.25
N ASP A 810 -1.93 -5.27 21.29
CA ASP A 810 -1.56 -5.55 19.90
C ASP A 810 -0.86 -4.34 19.26
N ILE A 811 -1.34 -3.12 19.55
CA ILE A 811 -0.73 -1.86 19.12
C ILE A 811 0.58 -1.64 19.87
N LEU A 812 0.64 -1.95 21.18
CA LEU A 812 1.88 -1.88 21.97
C LEU A 812 3.00 -2.72 21.34
N LEU A 813 2.72 -3.97 20.96
CA LEU A 813 3.73 -4.86 20.37
C LEU A 813 4.21 -4.35 19.00
N LYS A 814 3.31 -3.84 18.17
CA LYS A 814 3.65 -3.22 16.88
C LYS A 814 4.47 -1.93 17.06
N ALA A 815 4.19 -1.18 18.13
CA ALA A 815 4.87 0.08 18.44
C ALA A 815 6.14 -0.07 19.28
N MET A 816 6.44 -1.26 19.82
CA MET A 816 7.49 -1.49 20.81
C MET A 816 8.87 -0.99 20.35
N ALA A 817 9.25 -1.27 19.10
CA ALA A 817 10.52 -0.80 18.54
C ALA A 817 10.60 0.73 18.49
N VAL A 818 9.49 1.38 18.11
CA VAL A 818 9.40 2.84 18.06
C VAL A 818 9.40 3.44 19.47
N SER A 819 8.72 2.81 20.43
CA SER A 819 8.69 3.25 21.83
C SER A 819 10.05 3.14 22.52
N VAL A 820 10.84 2.09 22.22
CA VAL A 820 12.22 1.98 22.71
C VAL A 820 13.09 3.09 22.15
N LEU A 821 12.98 3.38 20.84
CA LEU A 821 13.72 4.48 20.24
C LEU A 821 13.34 5.84 20.84
N LEU A 822 12.04 6.11 21.03
CA LEU A 822 11.55 7.32 21.69
C LEU A 822 12.00 7.42 23.15
N CYS A 823 12.07 6.30 23.86
CA CYS A 823 12.62 6.24 25.21
C CYS A 823 14.11 6.64 25.22
N LEU A 824 14.91 6.11 24.28
CA LEU A 824 16.34 6.44 24.16
C LEU A 824 16.57 7.91 23.80
N THR A 825 15.84 8.45 22.83
CA THR A 825 15.98 9.87 22.45
C THR A 825 15.54 10.78 23.57
N ARG A 826 14.51 10.40 24.34
CA ARG A 826 14.10 11.12 25.55
C ARG A 826 15.17 11.10 26.63
N VAL A 827 15.78 9.96 26.94
CA VAL A 827 16.89 9.88 27.91
C VAL A 827 18.04 10.78 27.50
N PHE A 828 18.38 10.80 26.21
CA PHE A 828 19.39 11.70 25.66
C PHE A 828 19.02 13.19 25.82
N ALA A 829 17.76 13.55 25.55
CA ALA A 829 17.27 14.90 25.75
C ALA A 829 17.30 15.34 27.22
N ILE A 830 16.94 14.44 28.14
CA ILE A 830 17.01 14.67 29.59
C ILE A 830 18.47 14.87 30.02
N PHE A 831 19.40 14.08 29.50
CA PHE A 831 20.83 14.25 29.76
C PHE A 831 21.31 15.64 29.34
N LEU A 832 21.03 16.06 28.11
CA LEU A 832 21.41 17.40 27.62
C LEU A 832 20.78 18.52 28.45
N GLY A 833 19.47 18.46 28.68
CA GLY A 833 18.75 19.52 29.37
C GLY A 833 19.14 19.66 30.84
N SER A 834 19.32 18.56 31.55
CA SER A 834 19.76 18.60 32.95
C SER A 834 21.21 19.04 33.09
N TYR A 835 22.11 18.54 32.22
CA TYR A 835 23.52 18.91 32.25
C TYR A 835 23.75 20.39 31.91
N ILE A 836 23.15 20.88 30.82
CA ILE A 836 23.29 22.29 30.39
C ILE A 836 22.59 23.22 31.38
N GLY A 837 21.38 22.86 31.82
CA GLY A 837 20.64 23.65 32.81
C GLY A 837 21.38 23.76 34.13
N GLY A 838 21.93 22.65 34.64
CA GLY A 838 22.68 22.67 35.90
C GLY A 838 24.03 23.38 35.77
N ALA A 839 24.69 23.31 34.61
CA ALA A 839 25.93 24.03 34.36
C ALA A 839 25.70 25.56 34.34
N LEU A 840 24.63 26.01 33.68
CA LEU A 840 24.24 27.43 33.66
C LEU A 840 23.76 27.91 35.03
N ALA A 841 23.10 27.05 35.81
CA ALA A 841 22.72 27.32 37.19
C ALA A 841 23.88 27.32 38.20
N HIS A 842 25.11 26.97 37.76
CA HIS A 842 26.29 26.82 38.63
C HIS A 842 26.09 25.78 39.74
N GLU A 843 25.37 24.70 39.44
CA GLU A 843 25.21 23.57 40.35
C GLU A 843 26.52 22.78 40.51
N ASN A 844 26.65 22.05 41.62
CA ASN A 844 27.82 21.21 41.85
C ASN A 844 28.04 20.26 40.66
N SER A 845 29.22 20.34 40.03
CA SER A 845 29.56 19.57 38.83
C SER A 845 29.45 18.05 39.03
N MET A 846 29.66 17.56 40.26
CA MET A 846 29.51 16.13 40.58
C MET A 846 28.03 15.70 40.51
N HIS A 847 27.13 16.50 41.12
CA HIS A 847 25.68 16.25 41.08
C HIS A 847 25.09 16.49 39.69
N ASN A 848 25.57 17.51 38.98
CA ASN A 848 25.04 17.88 37.68
C ASN A 848 25.26 16.79 36.60
N ARG A 849 26.42 16.10 36.62
CA ARG A 849 26.73 15.01 35.67
C ARG A 849 25.81 13.80 35.79
N VAL A 850 25.19 13.61 36.96
CA VAL A 850 24.36 12.43 37.27
C VAL A 850 22.89 12.76 37.46
N SER A 851 22.52 14.04 37.50
CA SER A 851 21.14 14.50 37.77
C SER A 851 20.11 13.95 36.77
N TRP A 852 20.51 13.74 35.51
CA TRP A 852 19.67 13.16 34.46
C TRP A 852 19.03 11.82 34.84
N MET A 853 19.73 10.98 35.59
CA MET A 853 19.25 9.66 36.04
C MET A 853 17.99 9.78 36.90
N ALA A 854 17.80 10.92 37.55
CA ALA A 854 16.70 11.17 38.46
C ALA A 854 15.42 11.65 37.76
N TYR A 855 15.52 12.08 36.49
CA TYR A 855 14.46 12.76 35.75
C TYR A 855 13.73 11.88 34.73
N ILE A 856 14.06 10.58 34.66
CA ILE A 856 13.54 9.64 33.66
C ILE A 856 12.11 9.19 33.99
N THR A 857 11.72 9.16 35.26
CA THR A 857 10.41 8.63 35.68
C THR A 857 9.25 9.39 35.02
N GLN A 858 8.25 8.66 34.53
CA GLN A 858 7.09 9.21 33.82
C GLN A 858 5.85 8.37 34.16
N ALA A 859 4.71 9.00 34.45
CA ALA A 859 3.49 8.28 34.86
C ALA A 859 2.21 9.14 34.71
N GLY A 860 1.48 9.35 35.80
CA GLY A 860 0.06 9.71 35.84
C GLY A 860 -0.37 10.88 34.96
N VAL A 861 0.35 12.01 34.94
CA VAL A 861 -0.04 13.16 34.12
C VAL A 861 0.08 12.86 32.63
N THR A 862 1.15 12.20 32.18
CA THR A 862 1.26 11.78 30.76
C THR A 862 0.13 10.85 30.36
N LEU A 863 -0.23 9.90 31.22
CA LEU A 863 -1.32 8.95 30.96
C LEU A 863 -2.68 9.67 30.88
N GLY A 864 -2.94 10.60 31.79
CA GLY A 864 -4.14 11.44 31.75
C GLY A 864 -4.21 12.31 30.50
N LEU A 865 -3.10 12.92 30.08
CA LEU A 865 -3.02 13.70 28.84
C LEU A 865 -3.14 12.83 27.58
N ALA A 866 -2.59 11.60 27.60
CA ALA A 866 -2.74 10.63 26.52
C ALA A 866 -4.21 10.24 26.36
N LYS A 867 -4.90 10.02 27.48
CA LYS A 867 -6.34 9.76 27.47
C LYS A 867 -7.13 10.96 26.96
N LYS A 868 -6.77 12.18 27.38
CA LYS A 868 -7.37 13.43 26.87
C LYS A 868 -7.21 13.54 25.35
N ILE A 869 -6.04 13.23 24.78
CA ILE A 869 -5.81 13.18 23.33
C ILE A 869 -6.68 12.11 22.66
N GLN A 870 -6.77 10.92 23.23
CA GLN A 870 -7.62 9.84 22.70
C GLN A 870 -9.09 10.28 22.61
N LEU A 871 -9.57 11.04 23.59
CA LEU A 871 -10.94 11.57 23.64
C LEU A 871 -11.14 12.77 22.70
N LEU A 872 -10.16 13.68 22.62
CA LEU A 872 -10.23 14.89 21.78
C LEU A 872 -10.08 14.60 20.29
N TYR A 873 -9.24 13.62 19.93
CA TYR A 873 -8.86 13.31 18.55
C TYR A 873 -9.08 11.82 18.23
N PRO A 874 -10.33 11.36 18.12
CA PRO A 874 -10.65 9.98 17.74
C PRO A 874 -10.04 9.65 16.36
N GLY A 875 -9.52 8.43 16.20
CA GLY A 875 -8.68 8.04 15.06
C GLY A 875 -7.19 8.03 15.43
N TRP A 876 -6.41 9.03 14.97
CA TRP A 876 -4.96 9.08 15.20
C TRP A 876 -4.58 9.26 16.68
N GLY A 877 -5.45 9.89 17.49
CA GLY A 877 -5.20 10.13 18.91
C GLY A 877 -5.12 8.85 19.72
N SER A 878 -5.87 7.80 19.36
CA SER A 878 -5.77 6.47 19.98
C SER A 878 -4.39 5.84 19.74
N TYR A 879 -3.89 5.90 18.50
CA TYR A 879 -2.55 5.38 18.16
C TYR A 879 -1.45 6.17 18.87
N LEU A 880 -1.55 7.50 18.91
CA LEU A 880 -0.60 8.33 19.63
C LEU A 880 -0.64 8.03 21.14
N ALA A 881 -1.83 7.94 21.73
CA ALA A 881 -1.99 7.62 23.15
C ALA A 881 -1.33 6.29 23.50
N THR A 882 -1.61 5.23 22.74
CA THR A 882 -1.01 3.91 22.97
C THR A 882 0.51 3.94 22.82
N MET A 883 1.04 4.64 21.80
CA MET A 883 2.49 4.82 21.64
C MET A 883 3.12 5.55 22.83
N ILE A 884 2.48 6.61 23.34
CA ILE A 884 2.97 7.35 24.51
C ILE A 884 2.88 6.50 25.77
N VAL A 885 1.79 5.75 25.98
CA VAL A 885 1.68 4.83 27.13
C VAL A 885 2.80 3.78 27.07
N SER A 886 3.13 3.28 25.88
CA SER A 886 4.25 2.35 25.66
C SER A 886 5.60 2.94 26.11
N VAL A 887 5.83 4.23 25.82
CA VAL A 887 7.02 4.97 26.27
C VAL A 887 7.00 5.16 27.79
N VAL A 888 5.84 5.48 28.38
CA VAL A 888 5.65 5.59 29.83
C VAL A 888 6.04 4.29 30.52
N ILE A 889 5.64 3.13 29.99
CA ILE A 889 6.00 1.81 30.53
C ILE A 889 7.52 1.61 30.55
N CYS A 890 8.19 1.90 29.42
CA CYS A 890 9.64 1.77 29.33
C CYS A 890 10.35 2.66 30.35
N ASN A 891 9.91 3.92 30.47
CA ASN A 891 10.46 4.89 31.41
C ASN A 891 10.19 4.52 32.87
N GLN A 892 9.08 3.85 33.16
CA GLN A 892 8.74 3.39 34.49
C GLN A 892 9.51 2.14 34.92
N LEU A 893 9.96 1.31 33.96
CA LEU A 893 10.86 0.18 34.23
C LEU A 893 12.30 0.67 34.50
N ILE A 894 12.76 1.68 33.75
CA ILE A 894 14.15 2.16 33.81
C ILE A 894 14.36 3.24 34.88
N GLY A 895 13.39 4.15 35.04
CA GLY A 895 13.53 5.36 35.86
C GLY A 895 13.73 5.11 37.36
N PRO A 896 12.86 4.35 38.05
CA PRO A 896 12.97 4.13 39.49
C PRO A 896 14.27 3.44 39.93
N PRO A 897 14.78 2.39 39.24
CA PRO A 897 16.10 1.84 39.51
C PRO A 897 17.24 2.85 39.37
N LEU A 898 17.23 3.67 38.30
CA LEU A 898 18.26 4.70 38.09
C LEU A 898 18.19 5.82 39.13
N LEU A 899 16.98 6.24 39.52
CA LEU A 899 16.78 7.20 40.60
C LEU A 899 17.34 6.66 41.93
N ARG A 900 17.06 5.39 42.26
CA ARG A 900 17.63 4.73 43.44
C ARG A 900 19.15 4.70 43.39
N MET A 901 19.72 4.40 42.22
CA MET A 901 21.16 4.35 42.01
C MET A 901 21.82 5.71 42.22
N VAL A 902 21.25 6.78 41.63
CA VAL A 902 21.84 8.13 41.75
C VAL A 902 21.73 8.70 43.15
N LEU A 903 20.62 8.46 43.86
CA LEU A 903 20.46 8.91 45.25
C LEU A 903 21.51 8.25 46.17
N ARG A 904 21.83 6.97 45.92
CA ARG A 904 22.92 6.28 46.62
C ARG A 904 24.29 6.82 46.23
N TYR A 905 24.50 7.07 44.93
CA TYR A 905 25.77 7.59 44.41
C TYR A 905 26.10 8.98 44.97
N VAL A 906 25.10 9.85 45.11
CA VAL A 906 25.25 11.20 45.68
C VAL A 906 25.37 11.18 47.21
N GLY A 907 24.99 10.07 47.86
CA GLY A 907 25.03 9.94 49.32
C GLY A 907 23.84 10.59 50.04
N ASP A 908 22.79 10.95 49.30
CA ASP A 908 21.55 11.52 49.84
C ASP A 908 20.62 10.43 50.40
N CYS A 909 20.83 9.16 50.05
CA CYS A 909 20.19 8.04 50.73
C CYS A 909 20.66 8.00 52.20
N ARG A 910 19.72 8.01 53.15
CA ARG A 910 20.02 7.36 54.43
C ARG A 910 20.36 5.93 54.07
N GLU A 911 21.56 5.47 54.43
CA GLU A 911 21.76 4.03 54.52
C GLU A 911 20.60 3.52 55.38
N LYS A 912 19.77 2.64 54.82
CA LYS A 912 19.12 1.65 55.65
C LYS A 912 20.28 0.84 56.22
N GLU A 913 20.90 1.34 57.28
CA GLU A 913 21.27 0.47 58.36
C GLU A 913 19.95 -0.24 58.72
N ASN A 914 19.67 -1.36 58.05
CA ASN A 914 19.35 -2.54 58.85
C ASN A 914 20.42 -2.45 59.93
N GLY A 915 20.06 -2.21 61.19
CA GLY A 915 21.03 -2.08 62.26
C GLY A 915 21.85 -3.36 62.26
N LYS A 916 22.90 -3.38 61.45
CA LYS A 916 23.79 -4.48 61.19
C LYS A 916 24.89 -4.14 62.15
N VAL A 917 24.68 -4.61 63.35
CA VAL A 917 25.60 -4.30 64.41
C VAL A 917 26.76 -5.27 64.25
N ASP A 918 27.72 -4.90 63.40
CA ASP A 918 28.87 -5.74 63.12
C ASP A 918 29.68 -5.90 64.42
N GLY A 919 29.69 -7.13 64.95
CA GLY A 919 30.59 -7.56 66.01
C GLY A 919 30.07 -7.49 67.43
N LEU A 920 28.80 -7.11 67.70
CA LEU A 920 28.25 -7.28 69.05
C LEU A 920 27.92 -8.76 69.30
N ARG A 921 28.50 -9.30 70.37
CA ARG A 921 28.27 -10.68 70.81
C ARG A 921 27.19 -10.70 71.87
N ALA A 922 26.12 -11.45 71.59
CA ALA A 922 25.01 -11.62 72.51
C ALA A 922 24.96 -13.05 73.03
N LEU A 923 24.78 -13.24 74.33
CA LEU A 923 24.50 -14.55 74.92
C LEU A 923 23.04 -14.61 75.35
N ILE A 924 22.27 -15.51 74.76
CA ILE A 924 20.86 -15.76 75.10
C ILE A 924 20.80 -16.94 76.07
N LEU A 925 20.42 -16.68 77.31
CA LEU A 925 20.19 -17.67 78.36
C LEU A 925 18.71 -18.00 78.44
N GLY A 926 18.37 -19.28 78.34
CA GLY A 926 17.00 -19.76 78.57
C GLY A 926 17.01 -21.15 79.17
N ASP A 927 15.83 -21.74 79.30
CA ASP A 927 15.63 -23.13 79.73
C ASP A 927 15.02 -23.97 78.59
N ASP A 928 14.99 -25.28 78.81
CA ASP A 928 14.42 -26.24 77.85
C ASP A 928 12.95 -25.95 77.52
N GLU A 929 12.17 -25.40 78.46
CA GLU A 929 10.77 -25.05 78.25
C GLU A 929 10.58 -23.89 77.25
N ARG A 930 11.58 -23.01 77.10
CA ARG A 930 11.55 -21.87 76.15
C ARG A 930 12.50 -21.99 74.97
N LEU A 931 13.02 -23.19 74.68
CA LEU A 931 13.95 -23.46 73.59
C LEU A 931 13.50 -22.89 72.22
N VAL A 932 12.21 -22.98 71.89
CA VAL A 932 11.66 -22.44 70.63
C VAL A 932 11.76 -20.91 70.56
N VAL A 933 11.48 -20.24 71.68
CA VAL A 933 11.54 -18.77 71.78
C VAL A 933 12.99 -18.30 71.66
N VAL A 934 13.92 -18.97 72.37
CA VAL A 934 15.36 -18.71 72.31
C VAL A 934 15.92 -18.88 70.89
N ASN A 935 15.55 -19.97 70.20
CA ASN A 935 15.98 -20.21 68.82
C ASN A 935 15.40 -19.18 67.83
N SER A 936 14.15 -18.75 68.05
CA SER A 936 13.53 -17.70 67.24
C SER A 936 14.22 -16.34 67.42
N ALA A 937 14.65 -16.02 68.66
CA ALA A 937 15.37 -14.80 68.98
C ALA A 937 16.78 -14.83 68.37
N LYS A 938 17.51 -15.94 68.54
CA LYS A 938 18.83 -16.18 67.92
C LYS A 938 18.79 -15.99 66.40
N ARG A 939 17.79 -16.57 65.72
CA ARG A 939 17.63 -16.44 64.26
C ARG A 939 17.34 -14.99 63.83
N ARG A 940 16.49 -14.29 64.57
CA ARG A 940 16.18 -12.87 64.33
C ARG A 940 17.39 -11.96 64.54
N MET A 941 18.13 -12.13 65.64
CA MET A 941 19.35 -11.36 65.93
C MET A 941 20.47 -11.62 64.92
N LYS A 942 20.62 -12.87 64.45
CA LYS A 942 21.56 -13.23 63.39
C LYS A 942 21.21 -12.57 62.05
N ASN A 943 19.92 -12.47 61.71
CA ASN A 943 19.45 -11.74 60.52
C ASN A 943 19.72 -10.23 60.60
N CYS A 944 19.90 -9.69 61.82
CA CYS A 944 20.28 -8.30 62.10
C CYS A 944 21.81 -8.12 62.29
N GLY A 945 22.65 -9.10 61.95
CA GLY A 945 24.11 -8.93 61.94
C GLY A 945 24.85 -9.13 63.26
N TRP A 946 24.16 -9.54 64.34
CA TRP A 946 24.80 -9.88 65.61
C TRP A 946 25.48 -11.26 65.56
N GLU A 947 26.37 -11.54 66.52
CA GLU A 947 26.86 -12.91 66.83
C GLU A 947 26.13 -13.48 68.06
N PRO A 948 24.90 -14.02 67.92
CA PRO A 948 24.14 -14.55 69.06
C PRO A 948 24.52 -16.01 69.36
N PHE A 949 24.95 -16.25 70.59
CA PHE A 949 25.10 -17.55 71.21
C PHE A 949 23.86 -17.85 72.05
N SER A 950 23.47 -19.12 72.14
CA SER A 950 22.30 -19.52 72.93
C SER A 950 22.70 -20.67 73.83
N PHE A 951 22.42 -20.55 75.12
CA PHE A 951 22.66 -21.59 76.10
C PHE A 951 21.36 -21.90 76.84
N CYS A 952 20.87 -23.12 76.66
CA CYS A 952 19.66 -23.60 77.31
C CYS A 952 20.04 -24.48 78.51
N MET A 953 19.59 -24.08 79.70
CA MET A 953 19.83 -24.78 80.96
C MET A 953 18.77 -25.86 81.17
N ASN A 954 19.20 -26.99 81.73
CA ASN A 954 18.30 -28.05 82.13
C ASN A 954 17.54 -27.65 83.41
N MET A 955 16.21 -27.79 83.41
CA MET A 955 15.35 -27.33 84.51
C MET A 955 15.65 -27.97 85.87
N LYS A 956 16.24 -29.17 85.90
CA LYS A 956 16.66 -29.83 87.15
C LYS A 956 17.84 -29.11 87.81
N ASP A 957 18.73 -28.53 86.99
CA ASP A 957 19.97 -27.89 87.45
C ASP A 957 19.73 -26.43 87.82
N VAL A 958 18.69 -25.78 87.25
CA VAL A 958 18.26 -24.41 87.58
C VAL A 958 17.75 -24.28 89.04
N GLN A 959 17.37 -25.40 89.66
CA GLN A 959 16.92 -25.45 91.05
C GLN A 959 18.11 -25.50 92.05
N ASP A 960 19.29 -25.99 91.64
CA ASP A 960 20.51 -26.01 92.45
C ASP A 960 21.37 -24.75 92.18
N PRO A 961 21.59 -23.86 93.18
CA PRO A 961 22.38 -22.64 93.00
C PRO A 961 23.84 -22.87 92.59
N ILE A 962 24.44 -24.02 92.95
CA ILE A 962 25.86 -24.31 92.70
C ILE A 962 26.03 -24.75 91.24
N GLU A 963 25.21 -25.70 90.79
CA GLU A 963 25.22 -26.22 89.42
C GLU A 963 24.90 -25.11 88.41
N MET A 964 23.85 -24.30 88.68
CA MET A 964 23.47 -23.15 87.86
C MET A 964 24.61 -22.13 87.72
N ASN A 965 25.37 -21.88 88.79
CA ASN A 965 26.52 -20.96 88.74
C ASN A 965 27.68 -21.52 87.89
N VAL A 966 27.90 -22.83 87.90
CA VAL A 966 28.92 -23.48 87.07
C VAL A 966 28.55 -23.38 85.58
N GLN A 967 27.32 -23.72 85.22
CA GLN A 967 26.84 -23.67 83.83
C GLN A 967 26.84 -22.24 83.25
N ILE A 968 26.36 -21.24 84.01
CA ILE A 968 26.40 -19.83 83.59
C ILE A 968 27.86 -19.36 83.43
N ARG A 969 28.75 -19.76 84.35
CA ARG A 969 30.17 -19.39 84.29
C ARG A 969 30.84 -19.99 83.05
N GLU A 970 30.56 -21.24 82.72
CA GLU A 970 31.08 -21.88 81.51
C GLU A 970 30.57 -21.18 80.25
N ALA A 971 29.25 -20.96 80.15
CA ALA A 971 28.64 -20.27 79.02
C ALA A 971 29.20 -18.84 78.80
N MET A 972 29.47 -18.10 79.89
CA MET A 972 30.07 -16.76 79.79
C MET A 972 31.57 -16.77 79.47
N LYS A 973 32.31 -17.81 79.91
CA LYS A 973 33.75 -17.95 79.66
C LYS A 973 34.03 -18.43 78.24
N GLU A 974 33.18 -19.28 77.69
CA GLU A 974 33.31 -19.83 76.34
C GLU A 974 33.13 -18.76 75.24
N HIS A 975 32.36 -17.71 75.52
CA HIS A 975 31.90 -16.75 74.51
C HIS A 975 32.42 -15.30 74.69
N GLU A 976 33.57 -15.10 75.33
CA GLU A 976 34.17 -13.76 75.57
C GLU A 976 34.85 -13.14 74.32
N PRO A 977 34.76 -11.82 74.05
CA PRO A 977 34.00 -10.75 74.73
C PRO A 977 32.48 -10.83 74.50
N LEU A 978 31.68 -10.46 75.51
CA LEU A 978 30.21 -10.38 75.44
C LEU A 978 29.78 -8.94 75.69
N ASP A 979 28.86 -8.44 74.87
CA ASP A 979 28.36 -7.06 74.97
C ASP A 979 26.94 -6.99 75.57
N VAL A 980 26.11 -8.00 75.30
CA VAL A 980 24.73 -8.08 75.81
C VAL A 980 24.40 -9.51 76.24
N VAL A 981 23.71 -9.66 77.36
CA VAL A 981 23.14 -10.96 77.79
C VAL A 981 21.62 -10.85 77.80
N VAL A 982 20.95 -11.76 77.10
CA VAL A 982 19.49 -11.81 77.03
C VAL A 982 19.00 -12.99 77.87
N VAL A 983 18.20 -12.73 78.90
CA VAL A 983 17.67 -13.76 79.81
C VAL A 983 16.19 -13.99 79.51
N MET A 984 15.85 -15.23 79.13
CA MET A 984 14.53 -15.64 78.67
C MET A 984 14.09 -16.96 79.33
N MET A 985 14.02 -16.99 80.66
CA MET A 985 13.59 -18.18 81.42
C MET A 985 12.07 -18.36 81.38
N SER A 986 11.59 -19.55 81.78
CA SER A 986 10.16 -19.89 81.92
C SER A 986 9.42 -19.14 83.03
N SER A 987 10.12 -18.57 84.02
CA SER A 987 9.55 -17.82 85.15
C SER A 987 10.42 -16.63 85.56
N ASP A 988 9.80 -15.55 86.03
CA ASP A 988 10.50 -14.34 86.49
C ASP A 988 11.35 -14.57 87.74
N VAL A 989 10.97 -15.54 88.59
CA VAL A 989 11.80 -15.99 89.71
C VAL A 989 13.12 -16.58 89.21
N PHE A 990 13.09 -17.35 88.12
CA PHE A 990 14.30 -17.88 87.49
C PHE A 990 15.09 -16.81 86.75
N ASN A 991 14.42 -15.90 86.02
CA ASN A 991 15.07 -14.73 85.44
C ASN A 991 15.88 -13.96 86.50
N TYR A 992 15.28 -13.67 87.65
CA TYR A 992 15.91 -12.97 88.77
C TYR A 992 17.14 -13.70 89.33
N ARG A 993 17.06 -15.02 89.52
CA ARG A 993 18.19 -15.82 89.99
C ARG A 993 19.34 -15.85 88.98
N VAL A 994 19.03 -16.00 87.70
CA VAL A 994 20.03 -16.02 86.62
C VAL A 994 20.75 -14.68 86.53
N ILE A 995 20.03 -13.55 86.55
CA ILE A 995 20.62 -12.21 86.50
C ILE A 995 21.56 -11.96 87.69
N ARG A 996 21.14 -12.36 88.90
CA ARG A 996 21.95 -12.22 90.11
C ARG A 996 23.25 -13.05 90.04
N ASN A 997 23.17 -14.27 89.52
CA ASN A 997 24.36 -15.11 89.33
C ASN A 997 25.28 -14.56 88.24
N VAL A 998 24.74 -14.09 87.12
CA VAL A 998 25.50 -13.40 86.07
C VAL A 998 26.26 -12.20 86.66
N ALA A 999 25.61 -11.40 87.51
CA ALA A 999 26.24 -10.29 88.21
C ALA A 999 27.39 -10.73 89.12
N GLN A 1000 27.16 -11.73 89.98
CA GLN A 1000 28.20 -12.28 90.86
C GLN A 1000 29.39 -12.86 90.09
N ILE A 1001 29.15 -13.51 88.95
CA ILE A 1001 30.20 -14.06 88.10
C ILE A 1001 30.98 -12.93 87.42
N CYS A 1002 30.31 -11.87 86.93
CA CYS A 1002 30.98 -10.70 86.36
C CYS A 1002 31.91 -10.02 87.36
N THR A 1003 31.50 -9.90 88.63
CA THR A 1003 32.34 -9.38 89.73
C THR A 1003 33.55 -10.29 89.97
N LYS A 1004 33.35 -11.61 90.05
CA LYS A 1004 34.46 -12.58 90.24
C LYS A 1004 35.45 -12.59 89.07
N LEU A 1005 34.98 -12.31 87.86
CA LEU A 1005 35.81 -12.22 86.65
C LEU A 1005 36.49 -10.85 86.48
N LYS A 1006 36.28 -9.89 87.39
CA LYS A 1006 36.86 -8.52 87.34
C LYS A 1006 36.64 -7.80 86.00
N ARG A 1007 35.45 -7.90 85.40
CA ARG A 1007 35.11 -7.17 84.17
C ARG A 1007 34.95 -5.68 84.44
N VAL A 1008 35.50 -4.85 83.56
CA VAL A 1008 35.54 -3.36 83.67
C VAL A 1008 34.54 -2.66 82.74
N LYS A 1009 33.83 -3.42 81.87
CA LYS A 1009 32.83 -2.89 80.93
C LYS A 1009 31.41 -3.20 81.39
N ILE A 1010 30.50 -2.24 81.23
CA ILE A 1010 29.06 -2.39 81.47
C ILE A 1010 28.45 -3.36 80.44
N LEU A 1011 28.08 -4.55 80.90
CA LEU A 1011 27.32 -5.60 80.24
C LEU A 1011 25.81 -5.32 80.38
N ARG A 1012 25.14 -4.97 79.29
CA ARG A 1012 23.69 -4.76 79.34
C ARG A 1012 22.96 -6.11 79.40
N ILE A 1013 22.09 -6.29 80.39
CA ILE A 1013 21.24 -7.48 80.52
C ILE A 1013 19.83 -7.13 80.09
N VAL A 1014 19.29 -7.88 79.14
CA VAL A 1014 17.91 -7.71 78.69
C VAL A 1014 17.08 -8.88 79.18
N VAL A 1015 15.99 -8.60 79.88
CA VAL A 1015 15.17 -9.63 80.55
C VAL A 1015 13.79 -9.66 79.92
N ASN A 1016 13.35 -10.83 79.48
CA ASN A 1016 11.98 -11.05 79.01
C ASN A 1016 11.10 -11.46 80.19
N VAL A 1017 10.22 -10.55 80.63
CA VAL A 1017 9.28 -10.80 81.74
C VAL A 1017 8.16 -11.74 81.30
N VAL A 1018 7.87 -12.75 82.12
CA VAL A 1018 6.94 -13.83 81.78
C VAL A 1018 5.55 -13.65 82.37
N GLY A 1019 5.47 -13.18 83.61
CA GLY A 1019 4.25 -13.09 84.39
C GLY A 1019 3.34 -11.96 83.92
N ASP A 1020 2.04 -12.20 83.97
CA ASP A 1020 1.05 -11.15 83.80
C ASP A 1020 1.07 -10.25 85.04
N ALA A 1021 1.20 -8.93 84.84
CA ALA A 1021 1.11 -7.92 85.90
C ALA A 1021 -0.30 -7.85 86.58
N ALA A 1022 -1.13 -8.88 86.40
CA ALA A 1022 -2.55 -8.90 86.71
C ALA A 1022 -2.98 -10.00 87.68
N SER A 1023 -2.07 -10.83 88.23
CA SER A 1023 -2.42 -11.75 89.33
C SER A 1023 -2.00 -11.18 90.69
N SER A 1024 -2.98 -11.13 91.58
CA SER A 1024 -3.02 -10.51 92.91
C SER A 1024 -1.94 -10.94 93.90
N GLU A 1025 -1.55 -9.95 94.70
CA GLU A 1025 -0.75 -9.98 95.94
C GLU A 1025 0.75 -10.26 95.75
N ASP A 1026 1.50 -9.15 95.76
CA ASP A 1026 2.96 -9.02 95.79
C ASP A 1026 3.75 -9.51 94.57
N GLU A 1027 4.01 -8.61 93.61
CA GLU A 1027 5.35 -8.23 93.11
C GLU A 1027 5.30 -7.73 91.65
N ASP A 1028 5.41 -6.42 91.45
CA ASP A 1028 5.68 -5.84 90.13
C ASP A 1028 7.12 -6.18 89.73
N TRP A 1029 7.30 -7.33 89.07
CA TRP A 1029 8.59 -7.84 88.63
C TRP A 1029 9.34 -6.85 87.74
N ALA A 1030 8.63 -6.07 86.91
CA ALA A 1030 9.25 -5.05 86.08
C ALA A 1030 9.93 -3.97 86.93
N SER A 1031 9.28 -3.52 88.00
CA SER A 1031 9.88 -2.59 88.96
C SER A 1031 11.07 -3.21 89.73
N ARG A 1032 11.03 -4.52 90.05
CA ARG A 1032 12.14 -5.20 90.75
C ARG A 1032 13.37 -5.39 89.89
N PHE A 1033 13.19 -5.71 88.61
CA PHE A 1033 14.29 -5.80 87.66
C PHE A 1033 14.87 -4.41 87.37
N ALA A 1034 14.03 -3.38 87.27
CA ALA A 1034 14.47 -1.99 87.08
C ALA A 1034 15.18 -1.39 88.32
N ASN A 1035 14.79 -1.81 89.53
CA ASN A 1035 15.37 -1.37 90.80
C ASN A 1035 16.48 -2.30 91.32
N MET A 1036 16.95 -3.27 90.52
CA MET A 1036 18.04 -4.16 90.92
C MET A 1036 19.31 -3.30 91.16
N PRO A 1037 19.98 -3.41 92.33
CA PRO A 1037 20.87 -2.36 92.80
C PRO A 1037 22.12 -2.16 91.91
N PHE A 1038 22.33 -0.92 91.48
CA PHE A 1038 23.65 -0.34 91.23
C PHE A 1038 24.19 0.15 92.59
N ASN A 1039 24.96 -0.66 93.33
CA ASN A 1039 25.66 -0.15 94.51
C ASN A 1039 27.09 -0.69 94.61
N GLU A 1040 28.01 0.24 94.92
CA GLU A 1040 29.45 0.10 95.09
C GLU A 1040 29.79 -0.83 96.28
N GLU A 1041 30.56 -1.89 96.12
CA GLU A 1041 31.99 -1.85 96.49
C GLU A 1041 32.91 -1.82 95.26
N ASN A 1042 32.52 -0.98 94.29
CA ASN A 1042 33.18 -0.67 93.02
C ASN A 1042 33.00 -1.79 91.98
N GLY A 1043 32.20 -1.63 90.95
CA GLY A 1043 31.74 -0.42 90.30
C GLY A 1043 31.46 -0.85 88.87
N ASP A 1044 30.25 -0.55 88.41
CA ASP A 1044 29.78 -0.62 87.04
C ASP A 1044 30.08 -1.89 86.26
N ALA A 1045 29.07 -2.76 86.16
CA ALA A 1045 29.11 -3.72 85.07
C ALA A 1045 27.76 -4.14 84.51
N ILE A 1046 26.59 -3.82 85.06
CA ILE A 1046 25.34 -4.32 84.49
C ILE A 1046 24.21 -3.29 84.48
N ASP A 1047 23.66 -3.08 83.29
CA ASP A 1047 22.47 -2.28 83.04
C ASP A 1047 21.31 -3.22 82.68
N VAL A 1048 20.29 -3.34 83.53
CA VAL A 1048 19.17 -4.26 83.31
C VAL A 1048 18.04 -3.54 82.58
N VAL A 1049 17.78 -3.94 81.33
CA VAL A 1049 16.65 -3.46 80.55
C VAL A 1049 15.54 -4.49 80.57
N VAL A 1050 14.42 -4.10 81.16
CA VAL A 1050 13.23 -4.93 81.28
C VAL A 1050 12.43 -4.82 79.99
N VAL A 1051 12.09 -5.94 79.36
CA VAL A 1051 11.28 -5.95 78.15
C VAL A 1051 10.06 -6.84 78.30
N ASP A 1052 8.96 -6.35 77.75
CA ASP A 1052 7.69 -7.06 77.72
C ASP A 1052 7.78 -8.34 76.85
N ARG A 1053 6.91 -9.30 77.15
CA ARG A 1053 6.91 -10.68 76.66
C ARG A 1053 6.99 -10.80 75.13
N ASN A 1054 6.45 -9.80 74.41
CA ASN A 1054 6.34 -9.79 72.95
C ASN A 1054 7.34 -8.86 72.24
N GLU A 1055 8.08 -8.01 72.96
CA GLU A 1055 8.89 -6.92 72.38
C GLU A 1055 10.41 -7.09 72.57
N ALA A 1056 10.83 -8.11 73.33
CA ALA A 1056 12.23 -8.35 73.70
C ALA A 1056 13.24 -8.22 72.55
N THR A 1057 12.95 -8.82 71.40
CA THR A 1057 13.82 -8.78 70.21
C THR A 1057 13.83 -7.44 69.47
N ASP A 1058 12.70 -6.75 69.40
CA ASP A 1058 12.59 -5.48 68.66
C ASP A 1058 13.22 -4.34 69.48
N MET A 1059 13.05 -4.37 70.80
CA MET A 1059 13.71 -3.45 71.72
C MET A 1059 15.23 -3.70 71.81
N LEU A 1060 15.69 -4.97 71.69
CA LEU A 1060 17.12 -5.28 71.56
C LEU A 1060 17.75 -4.66 70.32
N ILE A 1061 17.01 -4.63 69.20
CA ILE A 1061 17.43 -4.00 67.94
C ILE A 1061 17.46 -2.47 68.09
N GLU A 1062 16.47 -1.88 68.77
CA GLU A 1062 16.45 -0.44 69.08
C GLU A 1062 17.57 -0.02 70.05
N LEU A 1063 17.84 -0.79 71.10
CA LEU A 1063 18.90 -0.51 72.08
C LEU A 1063 20.29 -0.60 71.45
N ALA A 1064 20.49 -1.51 70.51
CA ALA A 1064 21.70 -1.61 69.69
C ALA A 1064 21.88 -0.39 68.77
N ALA A 1065 20.78 0.06 68.14
CA ALA A 1065 20.78 1.24 67.29
C ALA A 1065 21.04 2.53 68.08
N CYS A 1066 20.50 2.62 69.31
CA CYS A 1066 20.74 3.74 70.22
C CYS A 1066 22.14 3.72 70.87
N GLY A 1067 22.73 2.54 71.09
CA GLY A 1067 24.02 2.36 71.76
C GLY A 1067 25.24 2.88 71.00
N LYS A 1068 25.13 3.14 69.69
CA LYS A 1068 26.22 3.74 68.89
C LYS A 1068 26.38 5.26 69.10
N LEU A 1069 25.45 5.92 69.80
CA LEU A 1069 25.48 7.38 70.03
C LEU A 1069 26.05 7.81 71.40
N ILE A 1070 26.39 6.88 72.31
CA ILE A 1070 26.90 7.21 73.66
C ILE A 1070 28.38 6.84 73.82
N ASN A 1071 29.18 7.01 72.75
CA ASN A 1071 30.65 6.92 72.88
C ASN A 1071 31.40 7.89 71.96
N GLN A 1072 30.90 9.12 71.82
CA GLN A 1072 31.76 10.27 71.57
C GLN A 1072 31.55 11.29 72.68
N LYS A 1073 32.59 11.41 73.50
CA LYS A 1073 32.81 12.35 74.59
C LYS A 1073 32.27 13.75 74.32
N GLU A 1074 31.77 14.35 75.41
CA GLU A 1074 31.94 15.75 75.80
C GLU A 1074 32.78 16.60 74.82
N VAL A 1075 32.15 17.60 74.20
CA VAL A 1075 32.86 18.83 73.84
C VAL A 1075 32.00 20.00 74.28
N LEU A 1076 32.51 20.67 75.31
CA LEU A 1076 32.14 21.99 75.79
C LEU A 1076 32.02 23.01 74.64
N SER A 1077 31.17 24.02 74.85
CA SER A 1077 31.02 25.21 74.01
C SER A 1077 32.36 25.80 73.54
N PRO A 1078 32.46 26.35 72.32
CA PRO A 1078 33.60 27.18 71.98
C PRO A 1078 33.38 28.61 72.51
N ARG A 1079 34.27 29.04 73.41
CA ARG A 1079 34.60 30.45 73.61
C ARG A 1079 35.83 30.77 72.75
N ALA A 1080 35.84 31.98 72.22
CA ALA A 1080 36.82 32.53 71.28
C ALA A 1080 38.28 32.47 71.75
N ASP A 1081 39.21 32.16 70.84
CA ASP A 1081 40.22 33.08 70.29
C ASP A 1081 41.44 32.31 69.71
N ASP A 1082 41.85 32.78 68.52
CA ASP A 1082 43.19 32.90 67.94
C ASP A 1082 44.08 31.72 67.47
N THR A 1083 44.52 31.95 66.22
CA THR A 1083 45.83 31.69 65.57
C THR A 1083 46.14 30.36 64.87
N ASP A 1084 46.31 30.50 63.54
CA ASP A 1084 47.21 29.84 62.59
C ASP A 1084 47.75 28.43 62.89
N MET A 1085 47.54 27.52 61.93
CA MET A 1085 48.63 26.84 61.18
C MET A 1085 48.05 25.87 60.13
N THR A 1086 48.71 25.86 58.98
CA THR A 1086 48.57 25.01 57.80
C THR A 1086 48.71 23.51 58.10
N GLU A 1087 47.83 22.65 57.58
CA GLU A 1087 48.20 21.29 57.12
C GLU A 1087 47.10 20.63 56.27
N GLU A 1088 47.56 19.86 55.28
CA GLU A 1088 46.82 19.22 54.20
C GLU A 1088 45.79 18.19 54.69
N THR A 1089 44.55 18.25 54.18
CA THR A 1089 43.54 17.20 54.41
C THR A 1089 43.54 16.19 53.27
N SER A 1090 43.96 14.98 53.63
CA SER A 1090 44.00 13.77 52.82
C SER A 1090 42.60 13.36 52.30
N VAL A 1091 42.45 13.39 50.98
CA VAL A 1091 41.33 12.79 50.24
C VAL A 1091 41.41 11.26 50.34
N ILE A 1092 40.43 10.63 51.00
CA ILE A 1092 40.26 9.17 50.97
C ILE A 1092 39.80 8.76 49.57
N LYS A 1093 40.74 8.33 48.72
CA LYS A 1093 40.47 7.59 47.49
C LYS A 1093 39.95 6.19 47.85
N VAL A 1094 38.63 5.97 47.73
CA VAL A 1094 38.06 4.63 47.75
C VAL A 1094 38.28 3.98 46.37
N SER A 1095 39.05 2.89 46.34
CA SER A 1095 39.33 2.12 45.13
C SER A 1095 38.07 1.38 44.65
N LEU A 1096 37.64 1.65 43.42
CA LEU A 1096 36.60 0.90 42.72
C LEU A 1096 36.94 -0.61 42.64
N SER A 1097 35.98 -1.46 43.02
CA SER A 1097 35.96 -2.86 42.61
C SER A 1097 35.89 -2.96 41.08
N SER A 1098 36.73 -3.80 40.48
CA SER A 1098 36.88 -3.99 39.03
C SER A 1098 35.58 -4.34 38.30
N LYS A 1099 34.62 -4.96 38.99
CA LYS A 1099 33.28 -5.27 38.45
C LYS A 1099 32.41 -4.03 38.20
N MET A 1100 32.59 -2.95 38.97
CA MET A 1100 31.81 -1.71 38.80
C MET A 1100 32.35 -0.85 37.66
N ARG A 1101 33.64 -0.99 37.34
CA ARG A 1101 34.27 -0.27 36.20
C ARG A 1101 33.84 -0.85 34.85
N GLN A 1102 33.45 -2.13 34.79
CA GLN A 1102 32.93 -2.77 33.58
C GLN A 1102 31.46 -2.48 33.29
N MET A 1103 30.64 -2.13 34.30
CA MET A 1103 29.24 -1.74 34.09
C MET A 1103 29.04 -0.26 33.71
N LEU A 1104 30.08 0.58 33.85
CA LEU A 1104 30.04 2.01 33.49
C LEU A 1104 30.48 2.29 32.03
N TRP A 1105 30.77 1.23 31.26
CA TRP A 1105 31.20 1.30 29.85
C TRP A 1105 30.20 0.66 28.87
N VAL A 1106 29.05 0.21 29.37
CA VAL A 1106 27.87 -0.25 28.60
C VAL A 1106 26.70 0.64 28.98
#